data_AF-A0A317UU91-F1
#
_entry.id   AF-A0A317UU91-F1
#
_cell.length_a   1.000
_cell.length_b   1.000
_cell.length_c   1.000
_cell.angle_alpha   90.00
_cell.angle_beta   90.00
_cell.angle_gamma   90.00
#
_symmetry.space_group_name_H-M   'P 1'
#
loop_
_entity.id
_entity.type
_entity.pdbx_description
1 polymer ?
#
loop_
_entity_poly.entity_id
_entity_poly.type
_entity_poly.pdbx_seq_one_letter_code
_entity_poly.pdbx_strand_id
1 'polypeptide(L)'
;MPLTGLQKQIGQLFAVGFHGLTPSPEIKTLIHEYGIGAIVLFKRNVSDAAQLQALTHALQEEARSAGHEHPLLIGIDQENGLVTRVSPPVAPQLPGPMALGATNSPELAYQVGAATGEVLSAAGINMNYAPVCDINSEPLNPVIGVRSFGDKPEFVARFASASAQGLREHKVVPTVKHFPGHGDTAVDSHYGLPVIPKTREQLESCELVPFRQAANEGIEAIMTAHISLPGIGDGKLPATLSPDVMKILREDMGYGGMVITDCLEMDGIRATYGTEQGAVLALAAGCDSIMICHTYSVQVASILQVCQAAESGNIPSARLNEAIRRVKELKSSFLSWETALRPLESRENWPALGTDAVKHCALAKQAYAQSVTLVRDTSQIVPVSRSANVVFLFPGDQTPAGGAVDGEGLGRKGAYNASVYLNILKQYNPTVVEIRYGAAGLSTELMSAIEAADVVIFTSINARESPFQRTLGLELPSRTRKLVGIAACNPYDFLEDASVGTYIATYEPTPEAFAAAAEVIFGNSEPKGILPVENPTSQLSIEDSALDNTKDILQLTAIWNAALPTYPLSARKLQLLVNQEHGHHFVARVGADIVGFALTYTSDTSTGVAGNLAVLAVDPAKQGQGLGTALISKITAWYQANMKLPRLELSSSFPRFFPGVPHDLPSSVQEFFQKRGFSLWDTSPRNVDLYRDIRDFKAPDAYITRAADQGYTFGPLQPEHYEECLAGQRKNFSANAAWVRQYEELHPAKYPFSVMAAFDSQGKQAAWTLMLGPDSPALQKNWALPRVCGPKTGLIGCVGVDAEHRKKGLGLALLSHAMEDMKRRGVEGVFVDWVVLEGFYEQLGFTVWREYRRATLHL
;
A
#
# COMPACT_ATOMS: atom_id res chain seq x y z
N MET A 1 38.20 33.87 -11.10
CA MET A 1 37.11 34.85 -11.32
C MET A 1 36.16 34.73 -10.14
N PRO A 2 35.57 35.80 -9.60
CA PRO A 2 34.51 35.65 -8.61
C PRO A 2 33.35 34.88 -9.25
N LEU A 3 32.87 33.84 -8.57
CA LEU A 3 31.79 32.98 -9.05
C LEU A 3 30.50 33.80 -9.28
N THR A 4 29.76 33.46 -10.32
CA THR A 4 28.51 34.17 -10.69
C THR A 4 27.38 33.78 -9.74
N GLY A 5 26.36 34.63 -9.59
CA GLY A 5 25.16 34.28 -8.80
C GLY A 5 24.44 33.02 -9.30
N LEU A 6 24.59 32.71 -10.59
CA LEU A 6 24.05 31.51 -11.23
C LEU A 6 24.71 30.23 -10.70
N GLN A 7 26.02 30.23 -10.46
CA GLN A 7 26.73 29.05 -9.91
C GLN A 7 26.19 28.66 -8.53
N LYS A 8 25.95 29.65 -7.65
CA LYS A 8 25.36 29.41 -6.33
C LYS A 8 23.91 28.91 -6.41
N GLN A 9 23.14 29.40 -7.39
CA GLN A 9 21.78 28.90 -7.62
C GLN A 9 21.76 27.46 -8.11
N ILE A 10 22.65 27.11 -9.05
CA ILE A 10 22.78 25.75 -9.57
C ILE A 10 23.34 24.81 -8.49
N GLY A 11 24.27 25.26 -7.65
CA GLY A 11 24.78 24.47 -6.53
C GLY A 11 23.68 23.98 -5.59
N GLN A 12 22.60 24.75 -5.40
CA GLN A 12 21.45 24.30 -4.58
C GLN A 12 20.79 23.01 -5.10
N LEU A 13 21.02 22.63 -6.36
CA LEU A 13 20.50 21.41 -6.95
C LEU A 13 21.42 20.20 -6.71
N PHE A 14 22.61 20.37 -6.15
CA PHE A 14 23.57 19.28 -5.96
C PHE A 14 23.53 18.71 -4.53
N ALA A 15 23.51 17.37 -4.46
CA ALA A 15 23.75 16.57 -3.28
C ALA A 15 25.11 15.89 -3.39
N VAL A 16 26.03 16.22 -2.47
CA VAL A 16 27.43 15.79 -2.56
C VAL A 16 27.90 15.09 -1.29
N GLY A 17 28.74 14.07 -1.44
CA GLY A 17 29.42 13.44 -0.32
C GLY A 17 30.87 13.88 -0.17
N PHE A 18 31.49 13.49 0.95
CA PHE A 18 32.91 13.76 1.23
C PHE A 18 33.50 12.68 2.16
N HIS A 19 34.82 12.72 2.37
CA HIS A 19 35.54 11.82 3.26
C HIS A 19 35.95 12.51 4.57
N GLY A 20 35.87 11.79 5.68
CA GLY A 20 36.29 12.26 7.00
C GLY A 20 35.14 12.43 7.99
N LEU A 21 35.51 12.68 9.25
CA LEU A 21 34.60 12.77 10.40
C LEU A 21 34.25 14.23 10.77
N THR A 22 34.83 15.20 10.07
CA THR A 22 34.61 16.65 10.21
C THR A 22 34.59 17.29 8.83
N PRO A 23 34.01 18.50 8.65
CA PRO A 23 33.98 19.15 7.33
C PRO A 23 35.40 19.38 6.79
N SER A 24 35.72 18.75 5.65
CA SER A 24 37.00 18.91 4.95
C SER A 24 37.10 20.28 4.26
N PRO A 25 38.31 20.73 3.86
CA PRO A 25 38.46 21.95 3.07
C PRO A 25 37.61 21.94 1.79
N GLU A 26 37.54 20.80 1.10
CA GLU A 26 36.81 20.62 -0.15
C GLU A 26 35.30 20.83 0.03
N ILE A 27 34.70 20.22 1.07
CA ILE A 27 33.26 20.38 1.31
C ILE A 27 32.92 21.80 1.75
N LYS A 28 33.81 22.46 2.52
CA LYS A 28 33.66 23.88 2.85
C LYS A 28 33.69 24.75 1.60
N THR A 29 34.60 24.50 0.67
CA THR A 29 34.62 25.19 -0.62
C THR A 29 33.30 25.00 -1.38
N LEU A 30 32.78 23.77 -1.46
CA LEU A 30 31.47 23.53 -2.10
C LEU A 30 30.32 24.30 -1.43
N ILE A 31 30.32 24.40 -0.11
CA ILE A 31 29.29 25.13 0.66
C ILE A 31 29.40 26.65 0.43
N HIS A 32 30.60 27.23 0.55
CA HIS A 32 30.81 28.68 0.53
C HIS A 32 30.85 29.27 -0.88
N GLU A 33 31.57 28.59 -1.78
CA GLU A 33 31.85 29.09 -3.11
C GLU A 33 30.76 28.67 -4.10
N TYR A 34 30.40 27.39 -4.11
CA TYR A 34 29.41 26.84 -5.03
C TYR A 34 27.97 26.83 -4.48
N GLY A 35 27.77 27.06 -3.19
CA GLY A 35 26.44 27.13 -2.60
C GLY A 35 25.67 25.82 -2.70
N ILE A 36 26.32 24.67 -2.47
CA ILE A 36 25.67 23.36 -2.58
C ILE A 36 24.40 23.24 -1.72
N GLY A 37 23.40 22.50 -2.21
CA GLY A 37 22.11 22.39 -1.54
C GLY A 37 22.03 21.27 -0.50
N ALA A 38 22.77 20.19 -0.72
CA ALA A 38 22.64 18.97 0.07
C ALA A 38 23.98 18.23 0.28
N ILE A 39 24.06 17.49 1.38
CA ILE A 39 25.16 16.62 1.78
C ILE A 39 24.67 15.18 1.82
N VAL A 40 25.47 14.24 1.33
CA VAL A 40 25.25 12.79 1.47
C VAL A 40 26.29 12.21 2.41
N LEU A 41 25.83 11.59 3.50
CA LEU A 41 26.69 10.91 4.46
C LEU A 41 26.73 9.40 4.21
N PHE A 42 27.88 8.80 4.49
CA PHE A 42 28.15 7.37 4.39
C PHE A 42 28.73 6.83 5.69
N LYS A 43 28.97 5.52 5.77
CA LYS A 43 29.58 4.89 6.95
C LYS A 43 30.94 5.52 7.30
N ARG A 44 31.69 5.97 6.29
CA ARG A 44 32.97 6.70 6.45
C ARG A 44 32.88 8.03 7.20
N ASN A 45 31.68 8.58 7.40
CA ASN A 45 31.44 9.82 8.14
C ASN A 45 30.92 9.58 9.56
N VAL A 46 30.68 8.31 9.95
CA VAL A 46 30.05 7.91 11.21
C VAL A 46 31.04 7.11 12.06
N SER A 47 31.54 7.72 13.13
CA SER A 47 32.35 7.08 14.17
C SER A 47 31.49 6.76 15.40
N ASP A 48 30.91 7.78 16.01
CA ASP A 48 30.05 7.68 17.19
C ASP A 48 28.98 8.80 17.19
N ALA A 49 28.05 8.74 18.14
CA ALA A 49 26.91 9.66 18.19
C ALA A 49 27.33 11.13 18.39
N ALA A 50 28.30 11.39 19.28
CA ALA A 50 28.74 12.74 19.57
C ALA A 50 29.49 13.35 18.39
N GLN A 51 30.36 12.56 17.75
CA GLN A 51 31.04 12.97 16.53
C GLN A 51 30.06 13.23 15.39
N LEU A 52 29.05 12.38 15.20
CA LEU A 52 28.07 12.55 14.12
C LEU A 52 27.25 13.83 14.31
N GLN A 53 26.81 14.11 15.55
CA GLN A 53 26.10 15.35 15.86
C GLN A 53 26.98 16.59 15.64
N ALA A 54 28.24 16.54 16.07
CA ALA A 54 29.18 17.63 15.87
C ALA A 54 29.45 17.87 14.38
N LEU A 55 29.53 16.81 13.58
CA LEU A 55 29.72 16.90 12.13
C LEU A 55 28.54 17.60 11.46
N THR A 56 27.31 17.15 11.70
CA THR A 56 26.12 17.73 11.06
C THR A 56 25.89 19.18 11.50
N HIS A 57 26.11 19.49 12.78
CA HIS A 57 26.07 20.87 13.27
C HIS A 57 27.11 21.76 12.58
N ALA A 58 28.37 21.30 12.49
CA ALA A 58 29.43 22.06 11.83
C ALA A 58 29.12 22.31 10.34
N LEU A 59 28.55 21.34 9.62
CA LEU A 59 28.10 21.54 8.23
C LEU A 59 27.03 22.65 8.13
N GLN A 60 26.09 22.69 9.07
CA GLN A 60 25.06 23.74 9.10
C GLN A 60 25.64 25.11 9.47
N GLU A 61 26.63 25.18 10.36
CA GLU A 61 27.34 26.42 10.67
C GLU A 61 28.07 26.98 9.44
N GLU A 62 28.73 26.13 8.67
CA GLU A 62 29.38 26.52 7.41
C GLU A 62 28.36 27.09 6.42
N ALA A 63 27.19 26.44 6.27
CA ALA A 63 26.13 26.93 5.38
C ALA A 63 25.51 28.25 5.87
N ARG A 64 25.31 28.41 7.18
CA ARG A 64 24.79 29.65 7.77
C ARG A 64 25.76 30.80 7.57
N SER A 65 27.07 30.55 7.77
CA SER A 65 28.14 31.50 7.54
C SER A 65 28.30 31.87 6.06
N ALA A 66 28.07 30.91 5.17
CA ALA A 66 28.08 31.13 3.71
C ALA A 66 26.88 31.94 3.20
N GLY A 67 25.89 32.24 4.06
CA GLY A 67 24.72 33.05 3.72
C GLY A 67 23.61 32.28 2.99
N HIS A 68 23.50 30.97 3.21
CA HIS A 68 22.42 30.17 2.62
C HIS A 68 21.05 30.64 3.14
N GLU A 69 20.04 30.63 2.27
CA GLU A 69 18.67 31.02 2.64
C GLU A 69 18.05 29.99 3.60
N HIS A 70 18.23 28.70 3.30
CA HIS A 70 17.76 27.56 4.09
C HIS A 70 18.92 26.67 4.53
N PRO A 71 18.77 25.88 5.61
CA PRO A 71 19.74 24.86 5.98
C PRO A 71 20.06 23.88 4.84
N LEU A 72 21.19 23.19 4.97
CA LEU A 72 21.52 22.06 4.10
C LEU A 72 20.54 20.91 4.34
N LEU A 73 20.16 20.23 3.25
CA LEU A 73 19.69 18.86 3.37
C LEU A 73 20.90 17.99 3.71
N ILE A 74 20.82 17.17 4.75
CA ILE A 74 21.84 16.20 5.14
C ILE A 74 21.17 14.83 5.08
N GLY A 75 21.53 14.08 4.03
CA GLY A 75 20.98 12.80 3.66
C GLY A 75 21.87 11.62 4.04
N ILE A 76 21.26 10.45 4.22
CA ILE A 76 21.95 9.17 4.46
C ILE A 76 21.13 7.99 3.92
N ASP A 77 21.77 6.88 3.57
CA ASP A 77 21.10 5.60 3.26
C ASP A 77 20.90 4.77 4.53
N GLN A 78 19.88 5.10 5.32
CA GLN A 78 19.49 4.33 6.51
C GLN A 78 18.21 3.54 6.19
N GLU A 79 18.36 2.46 5.42
CA GLU A 79 17.28 1.52 5.07
C GLU A 79 16.97 0.54 6.22
N ASN A 80 17.90 0.44 7.19
CA ASN A 80 17.97 -0.55 8.26
C ASN A 80 18.31 -1.97 7.75
N GLY A 81 18.33 -2.94 8.65
CA GLY A 81 18.81 -4.30 8.39
C GLY A 81 20.18 -4.32 7.70
N LEU A 82 20.24 -4.93 6.52
CA LEU A 82 21.48 -5.08 5.74
C LEU A 82 22.13 -3.74 5.37
N VAL A 83 21.35 -2.70 5.03
CA VAL A 83 21.86 -1.38 4.64
C VAL A 83 21.62 -0.37 5.77
N THR A 84 22.58 -0.36 6.69
CA THR A 84 22.57 0.47 7.91
C THR A 84 23.88 1.26 7.98
N ARG A 85 23.83 2.58 8.23
CA ARG A 85 25.02 3.44 8.39
C ARG A 85 25.23 3.86 9.84
N VAL A 86 24.15 4.28 10.49
CA VAL A 86 24.05 4.49 11.93
C VAL A 86 23.64 3.16 12.56
N SER A 87 24.62 2.41 13.03
CA SER A 87 24.49 1.03 13.53
C SER A 87 25.00 0.95 14.96
N PRO A 88 24.80 -0.17 15.69
CA PRO A 88 25.44 -0.37 16.98
C PRO A 88 26.97 -0.16 16.90
N PRO A 89 27.60 0.43 17.92
CA PRO A 89 27.02 0.90 19.19
C PRO A 89 26.45 2.34 19.14
N VAL A 90 26.33 2.96 17.97
CA VAL A 90 25.85 4.36 17.82
C VAL A 90 24.34 4.46 18.05
N ALA A 91 23.59 3.52 17.49
CA ALA A 91 22.15 3.36 17.66
C ALA A 91 21.75 1.89 17.65
N PRO A 92 20.61 1.50 18.24
CA PRO A 92 20.09 0.14 18.14
C PRO A 92 19.92 -0.31 16.69
N GLN A 93 20.17 -1.60 16.42
CA GLN A 93 19.85 -2.19 15.13
C GLN A 93 18.33 -2.34 15.01
N LEU A 94 17.78 -1.80 13.92
CA LEU A 94 16.37 -1.93 13.55
C LEU A 94 16.23 -2.89 12.36
N PRO A 95 15.08 -3.59 12.22
CA PRO A 95 14.86 -4.54 11.13
C PRO A 95 14.81 -3.85 9.77
N GLY A 96 15.35 -4.52 8.77
CA GLY A 96 15.31 -4.09 7.38
C GLY A 96 13.97 -4.36 6.68
N PRO A 97 13.83 -3.95 5.42
CA PRO A 97 12.55 -4.00 4.71
C PRO A 97 11.92 -5.40 4.61
N MET A 98 12.64 -6.45 4.19
CA MET A 98 12.04 -7.78 4.07
C MET A 98 11.73 -8.41 5.43
N ALA A 99 12.53 -8.13 6.46
CA ALA A 99 12.22 -8.54 7.83
C ALA A 99 10.92 -7.88 8.31
N LEU A 100 10.74 -6.57 8.05
CA LEU A 100 9.48 -5.88 8.31
C LEU A 100 8.33 -6.46 7.49
N GLY A 101 8.54 -6.75 6.21
CA GLY A 101 7.56 -7.44 5.36
C GLY A 101 7.11 -8.77 5.96
N ALA A 102 8.04 -9.55 6.49
CA ALA A 102 7.71 -10.84 7.10
C ALA A 102 6.82 -10.73 8.35
N THR A 103 6.79 -9.57 9.02
CA THR A 103 5.84 -9.32 10.12
C THR A 103 4.40 -9.20 9.67
N ASN A 104 4.16 -8.92 8.37
CA ASN A 104 2.85 -8.59 7.80
C ASN A 104 2.11 -7.46 8.56
N SER A 105 2.84 -6.56 9.23
CA SER A 105 2.30 -5.39 9.94
C SER A 105 2.91 -4.09 9.40
N PRO A 106 2.16 -3.35 8.54
CA PRO A 106 2.53 -1.99 8.15
C PRO A 106 2.65 -1.06 9.37
N GLU A 107 1.92 -1.30 10.46
CA GLU A 107 2.01 -0.53 11.69
C GLU A 107 3.39 -0.68 12.35
N LEU A 108 3.98 -1.89 12.35
CA LEU A 108 5.36 -2.08 12.79
C LEU A 108 6.37 -1.38 11.87
N ALA A 109 6.13 -1.39 10.55
CA ALA A 109 6.97 -0.67 9.61
C ALA A 109 6.93 0.85 9.86
N TYR A 110 5.76 1.41 10.15
CA TYR A 110 5.60 2.80 10.59
C TYR A 110 6.36 3.09 11.88
N GLN A 111 6.21 2.25 12.92
CA GLN A 111 6.89 2.44 14.21
C GLN A 111 8.42 2.38 14.06
N VAL A 112 8.93 1.45 13.25
CA VAL A 112 10.37 1.35 12.96
C VAL A 112 10.83 2.53 12.11
N GLY A 113 10.02 3.00 11.16
CA GLY A 113 10.28 4.24 10.41
C GLY A 113 10.36 5.46 11.32
N ALA A 114 9.46 5.57 12.30
CA ALA A 114 9.45 6.65 13.28
C ALA A 114 10.68 6.61 14.19
N ALA A 115 11.02 5.45 14.76
CA ALA A 115 12.24 5.28 15.54
C ALA A 115 13.51 5.61 14.73
N THR A 116 13.54 5.23 13.44
CA THR A 116 14.63 5.60 12.52
C THR A 116 14.69 7.12 12.32
N GLY A 117 13.54 7.76 12.08
CA GLY A 117 13.42 9.20 11.92
C GLY A 117 13.89 9.95 13.17
N GLU A 118 13.53 9.47 14.36
CA GLU A 118 13.97 10.03 15.64
C GLU A 118 15.49 9.99 15.79
N VAL A 119 16.12 8.84 15.54
CA VAL A 119 17.58 8.67 15.61
C VAL A 119 18.30 9.57 14.60
N LEU A 120 17.81 9.65 13.37
CA LEU A 120 18.41 10.49 12.32
C LEU A 120 18.22 11.98 12.63
N SER A 121 17.03 12.38 13.05
CA SER A 121 16.73 13.76 13.43
C SER A 121 17.61 14.19 14.61
N ALA A 122 17.81 13.33 15.62
CA ALA A 122 18.77 13.52 16.71
C ALA A 122 20.18 13.81 16.16
N ALA A 123 20.63 13.01 15.18
CA ALA A 123 21.89 13.14 14.46
C ALA A 123 22.06 14.42 13.64
N GLY A 124 21.03 15.26 13.49
CA GLY A 124 21.04 16.41 12.58
C GLY A 124 20.91 16.00 11.11
N ILE A 125 20.56 14.73 10.85
CA ILE A 125 20.25 14.20 9.53
C ILE A 125 18.77 14.45 9.30
N ASN A 126 18.43 15.10 8.18
CA ASN A 126 17.08 15.58 7.90
C ASN A 126 16.51 15.05 6.57
N MET A 127 17.24 14.13 5.92
CA MET A 127 16.78 13.39 4.75
C MET A 127 17.24 11.94 4.86
N ASN A 128 16.38 10.99 4.51
CA ASN A 128 16.75 9.58 4.43
C ASN A 128 16.45 9.08 3.02
N TYR A 129 17.43 8.43 2.40
CA TYR A 129 17.27 7.78 1.10
C TYR A 129 16.59 6.42 1.29
N ALA A 130 15.40 6.45 1.87
CA ALA A 130 14.54 5.32 2.19
C ALA A 130 13.10 5.83 2.32
N PRO A 131 12.07 4.98 2.15
CA PRO A 131 12.14 3.53 1.99
C PRO A 131 12.36 3.05 0.54
N VAL A 132 12.77 1.79 0.39
CA VAL A 132 12.85 1.12 -0.92
C VAL A 132 11.45 0.67 -1.34
N CYS A 133 11.05 1.07 -2.54
CA CYS A 133 9.81 0.77 -3.23
C CYS A 133 9.97 -0.31 -4.31
N ASP A 134 11.20 -0.81 -4.55
CA ASP A 134 11.42 -1.89 -5.50
C ASP A 134 10.71 -3.17 -5.06
N ILE A 135 10.17 -3.92 -6.01
CA ILE A 135 9.46 -5.17 -5.77
C ILE A 135 10.40 -6.31 -6.11
N ASN A 136 10.70 -7.21 -5.17
CA ASN A 136 11.66 -8.28 -5.41
C ASN A 136 11.05 -9.45 -6.22
N SER A 137 10.61 -9.15 -7.45
CA SER A 137 9.97 -10.09 -8.37
C SER A 137 10.94 -11.08 -9.01
N GLU A 138 12.24 -10.75 -9.07
CA GLU A 138 13.31 -11.65 -9.51
C GLU A 138 14.05 -12.23 -8.30
N PRO A 139 13.87 -13.53 -7.98
CA PRO A 139 14.53 -14.18 -6.83
C PRO A 139 16.07 -14.19 -6.87
N LEU A 140 16.67 -13.96 -8.04
CA LEU A 140 18.12 -13.86 -8.21
C LEU A 140 18.64 -12.42 -8.20
N ASN A 141 17.82 -11.43 -7.84
CA ASN A 141 18.24 -10.03 -7.80
C ASN A 141 19.39 -9.82 -6.78
N PRO A 142 20.59 -9.40 -7.24
CA PRO A 142 21.76 -9.29 -6.37
C PRO A 142 21.84 -7.95 -5.61
N VAL A 143 20.99 -6.98 -5.95
CA VAL A 143 21.05 -5.59 -5.45
C VAL A 143 19.93 -5.26 -4.48
N ILE A 144 18.70 -5.69 -4.80
CA ILE A 144 17.51 -5.40 -3.99
C ILE A 144 17.35 -6.48 -2.92
N GLY A 145 16.96 -7.71 -3.28
CA GLY A 145 16.80 -8.82 -2.35
C GLY A 145 16.03 -8.40 -1.10
N VAL A 146 16.64 -8.59 0.08
CA VAL A 146 16.06 -8.23 1.39
C VAL A 146 15.82 -6.74 1.63
N ARG A 147 16.29 -5.85 0.73
CA ARG A 147 15.99 -4.41 0.76
C ARG A 147 14.59 -4.10 0.25
N SER A 148 13.93 -5.02 -0.45
CA SER A 148 12.49 -4.90 -0.72
C SER A 148 11.69 -5.44 0.46
N PHE A 149 10.48 -4.91 0.67
CA PHE A 149 9.54 -5.48 1.63
C PHE A 149 8.99 -6.84 1.19
N GLY A 150 9.00 -7.17 -0.10
CA GLY A 150 8.45 -8.42 -0.64
C GLY A 150 8.35 -8.43 -2.16
N ASP A 151 7.61 -9.37 -2.73
CA ASP A 151 7.49 -9.52 -4.19
C ASP A 151 6.11 -9.15 -4.77
N LYS A 152 5.19 -8.67 -3.92
CA LYS A 152 3.85 -8.23 -4.36
C LYS A 152 3.77 -6.70 -4.43
N PRO A 153 3.32 -6.11 -5.56
CA PRO A 153 3.33 -4.66 -5.75
C PRO A 153 2.57 -3.88 -4.67
N GLU A 154 1.30 -4.25 -4.44
CA GLU A 154 0.42 -3.62 -3.44
C GLU A 154 0.90 -3.86 -2.00
N PHE A 155 1.67 -4.92 -1.76
CA PHE A 155 2.26 -5.21 -0.46
C PHE A 155 3.41 -4.25 -0.20
N VAL A 156 4.37 -4.16 -1.13
CA VAL A 156 5.52 -3.24 -1.04
C VAL A 156 5.05 -1.80 -0.90
N ALA A 157 4.04 -1.39 -1.67
CA ALA A 157 3.50 -0.04 -1.63
C ALA A 157 2.97 0.37 -0.23
N ARG A 158 2.25 -0.54 0.45
CA ARG A 158 1.75 -0.29 1.82
C ARG A 158 2.86 -0.16 2.85
N PHE A 159 3.87 -1.02 2.79
CA PHE A 159 4.97 -1.00 3.75
C PHE A 159 5.91 0.20 3.53
N ALA A 160 6.22 0.52 2.27
CA ALA A 160 6.99 1.71 1.93
C ALA A 160 6.26 2.98 2.37
N SER A 161 4.94 3.09 2.12
CA SER A 161 4.14 4.21 2.61
C SER A 161 4.21 4.35 4.14
N ALA A 162 4.01 3.25 4.88
CA ALA A 162 4.06 3.26 6.34
C ALA A 162 5.43 3.71 6.89
N SER A 163 6.52 3.16 6.35
CA SER A 163 7.88 3.56 6.74
C SER A 163 8.17 5.04 6.42
N ALA A 164 7.71 5.53 5.28
CA ALA A 164 7.87 6.94 4.90
C ALA A 164 7.10 7.89 5.82
N GLN A 165 5.89 7.51 6.24
CA GLN A 165 5.11 8.27 7.22
C GLN A 165 5.81 8.37 8.57
N GLY A 166 6.45 7.29 9.03
CA GLY A 166 7.24 7.29 10.26
C GLY A 166 8.43 8.27 10.18
N LEU A 167 9.18 8.27 9.07
CA LEU A 167 10.28 9.23 8.86
C LEU A 167 9.77 10.68 8.88
N ARG A 168 8.65 10.93 8.19
CA ARG A 168 8.02 12.26 8.09
C ARG A 168 7.64 12.84 9.46
N GLU A 169 7.19 12.00 10.40
CA GLU A 169 6.81 12.42 11.76
C GLU A 169 7.95 13.14 12.49
N HIS A 170 9.19 12.70 12.28
CA HIS A 170 10.39 13.28 12.89
C HIS A 170 11.10 14.31 12.01
N LYS A 171 10.40 14.85 11.00
CA LYS A 171 10.93 15.85 10.06
C LYS A 171 12.17 15.38 9.29
N VAL A 172 12.26 14.07 9.06
CA VAL A 172 13.24 13.49 8.14
C VAL A 172 12.55 13.27 6.81
N VAL A 173 13.03 13.91 5.74
CA VAL A 173 12.46 13.79 4.39
C VAL A 173 12.58 12.35 3.91
N PRO A 174 11.47 11.62 3.70
CA PRO A 174 11.51 10.29 3.09
C PRO A 174 11.78 10.43 1.60
N THR A 175 12.60 9.53 1.05
CA THR A 175 12.92 9.47 -0.37
C THR A 175 12.71 8.06 -0.87
N VAL A 176 11.59 7.83 -1.57
CA VAL A 176 11.29 6.50 -2.10
C VAL A 176 12.15 6.17 -3.32
N LYS A 177 12.58 4.92 -3.46
CA LYS A 177 13.56 4.51 -4.48
C LYS A 177 13.42 3.05 -4.92
N HIS A 178 13.87 2.63 -6.10
CA HIS A 178 14.57 3.43 -7.11
C HIS A 178 13.70 3.50 -8.37
N PHE A 179 13.10 4.66 -8.63
CA PHE A 179 12.15 4.85 -9.73
C PHE A 179 12.82 4.58 -11.09
N PRO A 180 12.21 3.83 -12.02
CA PRO A 180 10.84 3.31 -11.98
C PRO A 180 10.68 1.89 -11.43
N GLY A 181 11.72 1.29 -10.83
CA GLY A 181 11.70 -0.04 -10.22
C GLY A 181 12.91 -0.87 -10.63
N HIS A 182 13.74 -1.25 -9.67
CA HIS A 182 15.01 -1.98 -9.84
C HIS A 182 14.92 -3.45 -9.37
N GLY A 183 13.71 -3.88 -9.00
CA GLY A 183 13.49 -5.19 -8.38
C GLY A 183 13.51 -6.38 -9.35
N ASP A 184 13.41 -6.12 -10.66
CA ASP A 184 13.34 -7.15 -11.72
C ASP A 184 14.62 -7.21 -12.57
N THR A 185 15.78 -7.36 -11.93
CA THR A 185 17.03 -7.52 -12.67
C THR A 185 18.01 -8.44 -11.95
N ALA A 186 18.74 -9.24 -12.72
CA ALA A 186 19.85 -10.06 -12.26
C ALA A 186 21.22 -9.37 -12.44
N VAL A 187 21.25 -8.10 -12.89
CA VAL A 187 22.47 -7.32 -13.12
C VAL A 187 22.58 -6.21 -12.09
N ASP A 188 23.75 -6.07 -11.48
CA ASP A 188 24.01 -5.00 -10.52
C ASP A 188 24.37 -3.68 -11.21
N SER A 189 23.63 -2.61 -10.89
CA SER A 189 23.88 -1.26 -11.42
C SER A 189 25.21 -0.64 -11.01
N HIS A 190 25.86 -1.16 -9.96
CA HIS A 190 27.20 -0.71 -9.55
C HIS A 190 28.29 -1.16 -10.52
N TYR A 191 28.06 -2.23 -11.30
CA TYR A 191 29.04 -2.86 -12.18
C TYR A 191 28.63 -2.89 -13.66
N GLY A 192 27.43 -2.42 -14.00
CA GLY A 192 26.91 -2.35 -15.37
C GLY A 192 25.57 -1.62 -15.45
N LEU A 193 24.97 -1.52 -16.65
CA LEU A 193 23.64 -0.96 -16.86
C LEU A 193 22.60 -2.09 -16.86
N PRO A 194 21.75 -2.24 -15.82
CA PRO A 194 20.70 -3.26 -15.81
C PRO A 194 19.66 -2.95 -16.87
N VAL A 195 19.17 -3.97 -17.57
CA VAL A 195 18.15 -3.83 -18.63
C VAL A 195 16.89 -4.53 -18.16
N ILE A 196 15.76 -3.82 -18.15
CA ILE A 196 14.44 -4.38 -17.84
C ILE A 196 13.60 -4.32 -19.13
N PRO A 197 13.38 -5.46 -19.82
CA PRO A 197 12.70 -5.51 -21.11
C PRO A 197 11.17 -5.55 -20.97
N LYS A 198 10.60 -4.71 -20.09
CA LYS A 198 9.15 -4.63 -19.84
C LYS A 198 8.48 -3.57 -20.71
N THR A 199 7.23 -3.83 -21.10
CA THR A 199 6.34 -2.82 -21.70
C THR A 199 5.82 -1.86 -20.63
N ARG A 200 5.23 -0.74 -21.06
CA ARG A 200 4.61 0.23 -20.16
C ARG A 200 3.52 -0.42 -19.30
N GLU A 201 2.66 -1.25 -19.88
CA GLU A 201 1.56 -1.91 -19.18
C GLU A 201 2.06 -2.88 -18.11
N GLN A 202 3.17 -3.59 -18.38
CA GLN A 202 3.79 -4.48 -17.41
C GLN A 202 4.35 -3.70 -16.21
N LEU A 203 5.05 -2.59 -16.48
CA LEU A 203 5.54 -1.69 -15.43
C LEU A 203 4.38 -1.12 -14.59
N GLU A 204 3.27 -0.71 -15.22
CA GLU A 204 2.09 -0.20 -14.52
C GLU A 204 1.43 -1.25 -13.62
N SER A 205 1.48 -2.52 -14.01
CA SER A 205 0.92 -3.63 -13.21
C SER A 205 1.81 -4.08 -12.06
N CYS A 206 3.08 -3.67 -12.04
CA CYS A 206 4.08 -4.12 -11.07
C CYS A 206 4.93 -2.95 -10.56
N GLU A 207 6.05 -2.66 -11.21
CA GLU A 207 7.10 -1.76 -10.69
C GLU A 207 6.60 -0.36 -10.32
N LEU A 208 5.65 0.20 -11.06
CA LEU A 208 5.15 1.55 -10.86
C LEU A 208 4.11 1.68 -9.75
N VAL A 209 3.55 0.56 -9.25
CA VAL A 209 2.47 0.59 -8.24
C VAL A 209 2.91 1.32 -6.96
N PRO A 210 4.07 1.02 -6.33
CA PRO A 210 4.52 1.73 -5.14
C PRO A 210 4.83 3.22 -5.39
N PHE A 211 5.35 3.56 -6.57
CA PHE A 211 5.66 4.96 -6.92
C PHE A 211 4.40 5.77 -7.20
N ARG A 212 3.38 5.17 -7.81
CA ARG A 212 2.07 5.81 -8.00
C ARG A 212 1.40 6.08 -6.65
N GLN A 213 1.46 5.13 -5.73
CA GLN A 213 0.99 5.36 -4.36
C GLN A 213 1.76 6.49 -3.68
N ALA A 214 3.10 6.49 -3.75
CA ALA A 214 3.93 7.55 -3.18
C ALA A 214 3.61 8.94 -3.78
N ALA A 215 3.39 9.02 -5.09
CA ALA A 215 3.00 10.27 -5.75
C ALA A 215 1.61 10.76 -5.29
N ASN A 216 0.62 9.85 -5.21
CA ASN A 216 -0.73 10.16 -4.73
C ASN A 216 -0.75 10.61 -3.26
N GLU A 217 0.15 10.07 -2.44
CA GLU A 217 0.30 10.45 -1.02
C GLU A 217 1.12 11.74 -0.83
N GLY A 218 1.66 12.31 -1.91
CA GLY A 218 2.50 13.50 -1.84
C GLY A 218 3.81 13.27 -1.08
N ILE A 219 4.44 12.10 -1.25
CA ILE A 219 5.81 11.86 -0.75
C ILE A 219 6.76 12.94 -1.27
N GLU A 220 7.66 13.37 -0.41
CA GLU A 220 8.45 14.58 -0.59
C GLU A 220 9.52 14.45 -1.68
N ALA A 221 10.15 13.28 -1.75
CA ALA A 221 11.22 13.00 -2.69
C ALA A 221 11.13 11.60 -3.30
N ILE A 222 11.53 11.50 -4.57
CA ILE A 222 11.66 10.23 -5.31
C ILE A 222 13.07 10.17 -5.91
N MET A 223 13.77 9.06 -5.69
CA MET A 223 15.08 8.81 -6.28
C MET A 223 14.98 7.95 -7.53
N THR A 224 15.67 8.31 -8.61
CA THR A 224 15.69 7.56 -9.88
C THR A 224 16.79 6.51 -9.93
N ALA A 225 16.54 5.40 -10.63
CA ALA A 225 17.51 4.33 -10.87
C ALA A 225 18.27 4.51 -12.19
N HIS A 226 19.49 3.97 -12.25
CA HIS A 226 20.28 3.89 -13.48
C HIS A 226 20.00 2.56 -14.20
N ILE A 227 18.79 2.44 -14.77
CA ILE A 227 18.34 1.23 -15.48
C ILE A 227 17.93 1.54 -16.92
N SER A 228 18.16 0.62 -17.84
CA SER A 228 17.70 0.71 -19.23
C SER A 228 16.31 0.10 -19.38
N LEU A 229 15.42 0.83 -20.05
CA LEU A 229 14.04 0.40 -20.35
C LEU A 229 13.78 0.48 -21.86
N PRO A 230 14.20 -0.52 -22.66
CA PRO A 230 14.05 -0.49 -24.11
C PRO A 230 12.59 -0.38 -24.59
N GLY A 231 11.63 -0.81 -23.76
CA GLY A 231 10.21 -0.75 -24.06
C GLY A 231 9.56 0.63 -23.85
N ILE A 232 10.31 1.64 -23.39
CA ILE A 232 9.81 2.99 -23.10
C ILE A 232 10.52 4.02 -23.98
N GLY A 233 9.73 4.83 -24.70
CA GLY A 233 10.28 5.90 -25.55
C GLY A 233 11.19 5.35 -26.65
N ASP A 234 12.36 5.97 -26.82
CA ASP A 234 13.39 5.49 -27.76
C ASP A 234 14.33 4.41 -27.18
N GLY A 235 14.22 4.12 -25.88
CA GLY A 235 14.98 3.09 -25.18
C GLY A 235 16.49 3.32 -25.07
N LYS A 236 17.02 4.48 -25.47
CA LYS A 236 18.48 4.71 -25.57
C LYS A 236 19.14 5.20 -24.30
N LEU A 237 18.37 5.88 -23.45
CA LEU A 237 18.87 6.50 -22.23
C LEU A 237 18.44 5.69 -21.01
N PRO A 238 19.32 5.56 -19.99
CA PRO A 238 18.91 5.07 -18.67
C PRO A 238 17.76 5.92 -18.12
N ALA A 239 16.91 5.32 -17.28
CA ALA A 239 15.73 5.95 -16.70
C ALA A 239 16.01 7.33 -16.07
N THR A 240 17.13 7.46 -15.35
CA THR A 240 17.60 8.73 -14.76
C THR A 240 17.81 9.85 -15.79
N LEU A 241 18.22 9.50 -17.02
CA LEU A 241 18.54 10.44 -18.10
C LEU A 241 17.42 10.55 -19.15
N SER A 242 16.36 9.73 -19.06
CA SER A 242 15.34 9.60 -20.09
C SER A 242 14.16 10.55 -19.84
N PRO A 243 13.91 11.53 -20.74
CA PRO A 243 12.72 12.38 -20.64
C PRO A 243 11.42 11.57 -20.71
N ASP A 244 11.38 10.50 -21.49
CA ASP A 244 10.16 9.69 -21.65
C ASP A 244 9.83 8.88 -20.38
N VAL A 245 10.85 8.37 -19.68
CA VAL A 245 10.64 7.74 -18.36
C VAL A 245 10.26 8.81 -17.33
N MET A 246 10.85 10.01 -17.39
CA MET A 246 10.51 11.09 -16.45
C MET A 246 9.07 11.62 -16.64
N LYS A 247 8.54 11.64 -17.88
CA LYS A 247 7.13 11.98 -18.15
C LYS A 247 6.16 11.07 -17.43
N ILE A 248 6.49 9.78 -17.27
CA ILE A 248 5.68 8.85 -16.48
C ILE A 248 5.46 9.41 -15.07
N LEU A 249 6.54 9.89 -14.44
CA LEU A 249 6.46 10.42 -13.08
C LEU A 249 5.83 11.81 -13.04
N ARG A 250 6.27 12.72 -13.92
CA ARG A 250 5.90 14.14 -13.89
C ARG A 250 4.51 14.42 -14.45
N GLU A 251 4.17 13.79 -15.57
CA GLU A 251 2.93 14.02 -16.30
C GLU A 251 1.90 12.96 -15.91
N ASP A 252 2.19 11.67 -16.13
CA ASP A 252 1.18 10.61 -15.97
C ASP A 252 0.81 10.34 -14.50
N MET A 253 1.75 10.49 -13.56
CA MET A 253 1.48 10.40 -12.12
C MET A 253 1.22 11.77 -11.47
N GLY A 254 1.42 12.87 -12.20
CA GLY A 254 1.26 14.24 -11.65
C GLY A 254 2.18 14.57 -10.48
N TYR A 255 3.37 13.95 -10.40
CA TYR A 255 4.24 14.10 -9.22
C TYR A 255 4.91 15.49 -9.12
N GLY A 256 4.47 16.25 -8.12
CA GLY A 256 4.94 17.61 -7.85
C GLY A 256 6.19 17.74 -6.96
N GLY A 257 6.57 16.68 -6.24
CA GLY A 257 7.69 16.69 -5.27
C GLY A 257 9.07 16.69 -5.92
N MET A 258 10.12 16.64 -5.10
CA MET A 258 11.51 16.66 -5.59
C MET A 258 11.86 15.32 -6.23
N VAL A 259 12.54 15.35 -7.38
CA VAL A 259 13.16 14.15 -7.96
C VAL A 259 14.68 14.28 -7.85
N ILE A 260 15.33 13.27 -7.27
CA ILE A 260 16.78 13.21 -7.10
C ILE A 260 17.34 12.02 -7.88
N THR A 261 18.55 12.15 -8.42
CA THR A 261 19.23 11.01 -9.04
C THR A 261 19.77 10.05 -7.97
N ASP A 262 19.92 8.76 -8.31
CA ASP A 262 20.96 7.93 -7.66
C ASP A 262 22.36 8.47 -8.02
N CYS A 263 23.41 7.93 -7.41
CA CYS A 263 24.77 8.45 -7.52
C CYS A 263 25.31 8.38 -8.96
N LEU A 264 25.53 9.54 -9.59
CA LEU A 264 26.02 9.62 -10.97
C LEU A 264 27.48 9.16 -11.16
N GLU A 265 28.19 8.79 -10.09
CA GLU A 265 29.51 8.15 -10.16
C GLU A 265 29.43 6.63 -10.36
N MET A 266 28.23 6.04 -10.31
CA MET A 266 28.01 4.63 -10.62
C MET A 266 28.20 4.34 -12.11
N ASP A 267 28.67 3.13 -12.45
CA ASP A 267 29.02 2.75 -13.82
C ASP A 267 27.82 2.71 -14.78
N GLY A 268 26.59 2.54 -14.28
CA GLY A 268 25.37 2.71 -15.06
C GLY A 268 25.24 4.07 -15.77
N ILE A 269 25.93 5.11 -15.29
CA ILE A 269 26.01 6.43 -15.92
C ILE A 269 27.45 6.78 -16.32
N ARG A 270 28.37 6.73 -15.35
CA ARG A 270 29.76 7.20 -15.48
C ARG A 270 30.46 6.58 -16.68
N ALA A 271 30.32 5.27 -16.87
CA ALA A 271 31.08 4.53 -17.88
C ALA A 271 30.69 4.89 -19.33
N THR A 272 29.43 5.29 -19.56
CA THR A 272 28.91 5.55 -20.91
C THR A 272 28.80 7.04 -21.24
N TYR A 273 28.35 7.85 -20.27
CA TYR A 273 28.04 9.27 -20.50
C TYR A 273 29.04 10.22 -19.85
N GLY A 274 29.78 9.75 -18.85
CA GLY A 274 30.50 10.62 -17.92
C GLY A 274 29.55 11.31 -16.94
N THR A 275 30.05 11.59 -15.74
CA THR A 275 29.23 12.12 -14.65
C THR A 275 28.79 13.56 -14.91
N GLU A 276 29.67 14.39 -15.49
CA GLU A 276 29.39 15.80 -15.79
C GLU A 276 28.28 15.97 -16.83
N GLN A 277 28.35 15.19 -17.93
CA GLN A 277 27.32 15.18 -18.94
C GLN A 277 26.04 14.50 -18.43
N GLY A 278 26.17 13.46 -17.60
CA GLY A 278 25.06 12.83 -16.90
C GLY A 278 24.26 13.83 -16.06
N ALA A 279 24.93 14.74 -15.35
CA ALA A 279 24.27 15.78 -14.55
C ALA A 279 23.41 16.73 -15.41
N VAL A 280 23.93 17.15 -16.57
CA VAL A 280 23.19 17.97 -17.53
C VAL A 280 21.96 17.22 -18.06
N LEU A 281 22.14 15.97 -18.48
CA LEU A 281 21.07 15.14 -19.05
C LEU A 281 19.97 14.84 -18.01
N ALA A 282 20.33 14.50 -16.77
CA ALA A 282 19.37 14.23 -15.71
C ALA A 282 18.51 15.46 -15.37
N LEU A 283 19.14 16.63 -15.25
CA LEU A 283 18.42 17.88 -14.99
C LEU A 283 17.50 18.25 -16.16
N ALA A 284 17.97 18.09 -17.39
CA ALA A 284 17.18 18.31 -18.60
C ALA A 284 16.00 17.32 -18.73
N ALA A 285 16.18 16.06 -18.32
CA ALA A 285 15.14 15.03 -18.34
C ALA A 285 14.00 15.31 -17.35
N GLY A 286 14.31 15.95 -16.21
CA GLY A 286 13.31 16.37 -15.21
C GLY A 286 13.66 16.04 -13.75
N CYS A 287 14.89 15.57 -13.47
CA CYS A 287 15.42 15.47 -12.11
C CYS A 287 15.71 16.87 -11.56
N ASP A 288 15.35 17.15 -10.31
CA ASP A 288 15.57 18.46 -9.68
C ASP A 288 16.88 18.51 -8.88
N SER A 289 17.33 17.37 -8.33
CA SER A 289 18.59 17.28 -7.60
C SER A 289 19.52 16.21 -8.16
N ILE A 290 20.81 16.53 -8.22
CA ILE A 290 21.87 15.68 -8.79
C ILE A 290 22.77 15.17 -7.68
N MET A 291 22.92 13.86 -7.57
CA MET A 291 23.74 13.20 -6.55
C MET A 291 25.11 12.79 -7.07
N ILE A 292 26.19 13.25 -6.41
CA ILE A 292 27.59 12.90 -6.71
C ILE A 292 28.36 12.67 -5.40
N CYS A 293 28.55 11.41 -5.02
CA CYS A 293 28.85 11.03 -3.64
C CYS A 293 30.32 11.07 -3.22
N HIS A 294 31.30 11.09 -4.12
CA HIS A 294 32.68 10.74 -3.77
C HIS A 294 33.72 11.80 -4.19
N THR A 295 33.75 12.17 -5.46
CA THR A 295 34.94 12.81 -6.06
C THR A 295 34.78 14.32 -6.20
N TYR A 296 35.52 15.10 -5.39
CA TYR A 296 35.47 16.57 -5.38
C TYR A 296 35.63 17.22 -6.77
N SER A 297 36.63 16.79 -7.55
CA SER A 297 36.87 17.37 -8.88
C SER A 297 35.70 17.14 -9.83
N VAL A 298 35.03 15.99 -9.72
CA VAL A 298 33.84 15.64 -10.53
C VAL A 298 32.62 16.43 -10.09
N GLN A 299 32.46 16.65 -8.77
CA GLN A 299 31.40 17.51 -8.23
C GLN A 299 31.50 18.94 -8.79
N VAL A 300 32.70 19.53 -8.71
CA VAL A 300 32.97 20.88 -9.26
C VAL A 300 32.75 20.92 -10.77
N ALA A 301 33.32 19.96 -11.52
CA ALA A 301 33.19 19.91 -12.97
C ALA A 301 31.73 19.79 -13.42
N SER A 302 30.93 18.99 -12.71
CA SER A 302 29.50 18.81 -13.00
C SER A 302 28.69 20.08 -12.76
N ILE A 303 28.95 20.80 -11.67
CA ILE A 303 28.30 22.10 -11.39
C ILE A 303 28.61 23.10 -12.51
N LEU A 304 29.88 23.19 -12.92
CA LEU A 304 30.31 24.09 -14.00
C LEU A 304 29.71 23.70 -15.36
N GLN A 305 29.63 22.41 -15.65
CA GLN A 305 29.02 21.90 -16.89
C GLN A 305 27.52 22.24 -16.96
N VAL A 306 26.80 22.12 -15.84
CA VAL A 306 25.38 22.53 -15.75
C VAL A 306 25.24 24.05 -15.90
N CYS A 307 26.16 24.84 -15.33
CA CYS A 307 26.18 26.30 -15.55
C CYS A 307 26.32 26.65 -17.03
N GLN A 308 27.29 26.03 -17.71
CA GLN A 308 27.51 26.25 -19.13
C GLN A 308 26.27 25.86 -19.96
N ALA A 309 25.63 24.73 -19.64
CA ALA A 309 24.44 24.27 -20.33
C ALA A 309 23.22 25.19 -20.07
N ALA A 310 23.10 25.79 -18.89
CA ALA A 310 22.07 26.78 -18.59
C ALA A 310 22.31 28.10 -19.35
N GLU A 311 23.56 28.57 -19.39
CA GLU A 311 23.95 29.79 -20.12
C GLU A 311 23.80 29.65 -21.63
N SER A 312 24.08 28.47 -22.19
CA SER A 312 23.92 28.19 -23.62
C SER A 312 22.46 27.92 -24.03
N GLY A 313 21.54 27.80 -23.08
CA GLY A 313 20.15 27.44 -23.32
C GLY A 313 19.89 25.95 -23.59
N ASN A 314 20.90 25.09 -23.40
CA ASN A 314 20.73 23.63 -23.51
C ASN A 314 19.83 23.10 -22.38
N ILE A 315 19.86 23.74 -21.21
CA ILE A 315 18.84 23.58 -20.17
C ILE A 315 17.94 24.82 -20.21
N PRO A 316 16.66 24.68 -20.58
CA PRO A 316 15.75 25.82 -20.62
C PRO A 316 15.64 26.49 -19.24
N SER A 317 15.64 27.83 -19.18
CA SER A 317 15.55 28.56 -17.91
C SER A 317 14.28 28.22 -17.12
N ALA A 318 13.19 27.89 -17.80
CA ALA A 318 11.96 27.41 -17.16
C ALA A 318 12.19 26.11 -16.37
N ARG A 319 12.93 25.14 -16.94
CA ARG A 319 13.26 23.87 -16.30
C ARG A 319 14.18 24.08 -15.09
N LEU A 320 15.19 24.94 -15.22
CA LEU A 320 16.08 25.27 -14.12
C LEU A 320 15.33 25.94 -12.96
N ASN A 321 14.49 26.93 -13.25
CA ASN A 321 13.68 27.63 -12.24
C ASN A 321 12.69 26.68 -11.55
N GLU A 322 12.12 25.74 -12.28
CA GLU A 322 11.23 24.72 -11.74
C GLU A 322 11.95 23.79 -10.77
N ALA A 323 13.15 23.31 -11.10
CA ALA A 323 13.98 22.49 -10.20
C ALA A 323 14.33 23.25 -8.91
N ILE A 324 14.82 24.49 -9.03
CA ILE A 324 15.16 25.35 -7.90
C ILE A 324 13.94 25.56 -7.00
N ARG A 325 12.78 25.84 -7.59
CA ARG A 325 11.53 26.04 -6.85
C ARG A 325 11.17 24.81 -6.02
N ARG A 326 11.20 23.60 -6.58
CA ARG A 326 10.87 22.36 -5.85
C ARG A 326 11.83 22.08 -4.70
N VAL A 327 13.14 22.22 -4.93
CA VAL A 327 14.15 22.05 -3.87
C VAL A 327 13.92 23.06 -2.75
N LYS A 328 13.63 24.32 -3.10
CA LYS A 328 13.35 25.39 -2.13
C LYS A 328 12.05 25.12 -1.35
N GLU A 329 10.98 24.72 -2.02
CA GLU A 329 9.70 24.36 -1.39
C GLU A 329 9.88 23.23 -0.37
N LEU A 330 10.60 22.16 -0.76
CA LEU A 330 10.93 21.07 0.15
C LEU A 330 11.70 21.56 1.38
N LYS A 331 12.80 22.30 1.18
CA LYS A 331 13.61 22.85 2.27
C LYS A 331 12.77 23.74 3.20
N SER A 332 11.93 24.61 2.65
CA SER A 332 11.08 25.50 3.43
C SER A 332 10.03 24.78 4.28
N SER A 333 9.59 23.59 3.84
CA SER A 333 8.57 22.79 4.51
C SER A 333 9.13 21.92 5.64
N PHE A 334 10.42 21.56 5.56
CA PHE A 334 11.07 20.62 6.50
C PHE A 334 12.13 21.25 7.39
N LEU A 335 12.79 22.32 6.94
CA LEU A 335 14.02 22.81 7.56
C LEU A 335 13.84 24.22 8.15
N SER A 336 14.41 24.43 9.32
CA SER A 336 14.59 25.75 9.92
C SER A 336 15.98 25.89 10.52
N TRP A 337 16.53 27.10 10.51
CA TRP A 337 17.83 27.39 11.14
C TRP A 337 17.80 27.13 12.65
N GLU A 338 16.65 27.34 13.30
CA GLU A 338 16.45 27.03 14.72
C GLU A 338 16.67 25.54 15.01
N THR A 339 16.09 24.66 14.19
CA THR A 339 16.25 23.20 14.36
C THR A 339 17.66 22.75 13.96
N ALA A 340 18.20 23.29 12.86
CA ALA A 340 19.48 22.89 12.30
C ALA A 340 20.68 23.27 13.19
N LEU A 341 20.58 24.36 13.97
CA LEU A 341 21.62 24.87 14.86
C LEU A 341 21.22 24.76 16.34
N ARG A 342 20.35 23.81 16.67
CA ARG A 342 20.03 23.53 18.07
C ARG A 342 21.30 23.12 18.84
N PRO A 343 21.39 23.44 20.14
CA PRO A 343 22.55 23.05 20.95
C PRO A 343 22.82 21.55 20.88
N LEU A 344 24.10 21.18 20.86
CA LEU A 344 24.52 19.79 20.92
C LEU A 344 24.02 19.15 22.22
N GLU A 345 23.57 17.91 22.12
CA GLU A 345 23.05 17.17 23.25
C GLU A 345 24.19 16.41 23.93
N SER A 346 24.11 16.27 25.26
CA SER A 346 25.04 15.40 25.95
C SER A 346 24.78 13.95 25.52
N ARG A 347 25.83 13.11 25.56
CA ARG A 347 25.72 11.68 25.22
C ARG A 347 24.61 10.95 25.98
N GLU A 348 24.34 11.36 27.21
CA GLU A 348 23.32 10.77 28.09
C GLU A 348 21.89 11.13 27.66
N ASN A 349 21.72 12.28 26.99
CA ASN A 349 20.43 12.77 26.52
C ASN A 349 20.12 12.36 25.08
N TRP A 350 21.07 11.72 24.38
CA TRP A 350 20.87 11.27 23.02
C TRP A 350 19.82 10.16 22.96
N PRO A 351 18.75 10.27 22.14
CA PRO A 351 17.70 9.25 22.06
C PRO A 351 18.25 7.84 21.82
N ALA A 352 19.27 7.70 20.97
CA ALA A 352 19.86 6.39 20.66
C ALA A 352 20.79 5.80 21.74
N LEU A 353 21.10 6.55 22.81
CA LEU A 353 21.97 6.12 23.92
C LEU A 353 21.35 6.28 25.32
N GLY A 354 20.22 6.98 25.44
CA GLY A 354 19.50 7.23 26.69
C GLY A 354 18.29 6.29 26.91
N THR A 355 17.22 6.80 27.53
CA THR A 355 16.01 6.03 27.82
C THR A 355 15.27 5.55 26.58
N ASP A 356 15.34 6.28 25.48
CA ASP A 356 14.67 5.92 24.24
C ASP A 356 15.38 4.78 23.50
N ALA A 357 16.69 4.60 23.71
CA ALA A 357 17.43 3.44 23.22
C ALA A 357 16.83 2.13 23.74
N VAL A 358 16.36 2.11 25.00
CA VAL A 358 15.67 0.95 25.59
C VAL A 358 14.35 0.68 24.86
N LYS A 359 13.59 1.72 24.51
CA LYS A 359 12.34 1.60 23.75
C LYS A 359 12.60 1.10 22.34
N HIS A 360 13.59 1.66 21.64
CA HIS A 360 13.97 1.24 20.28
C HIS A 360 14.49 -0.20 20.27
N CYS A 361 15.30 -0.61 21.25
CA CYS A 361 15.71 -2.01 21.43
C CYS A 361 14.52 -2.95 21.67
N ALA A 362 13.54 -2.53 22.48
CA ALA A 362 12.32 -3.31 22.72
C ALA A 362 11.48 -3.46 21.45
N LEU A 363 11.32 -2.37 20.68
CA LEU A 363 10.65 -2.38 19.38
C LEU A 363 11.38 -3.29 18.38
N ALA A 364 12.71 -3.20 18.29
CA ALA A 364 13.52 -4.07 17.45
C ALA A 364 13.30 -5.53 17.83
N LYS A 365 13.41 -5.87 19.12
CA LYS A 365 13.18 -7.24 19.61
C LYS A 365 11.79 -7.74 19.26
N GLN A 366 10.76 -6.90 19.42
CA GLN A 366 9.38 -7.24 19.05
C GLN A 366 9.27 -7.51 17.55
N ALA A 367 9.82 -6.65 16.70
CA ALA A 367 9.74 -6.79 15.25
C ALA A 367 10.51 -8.02 14.76
N TYR A 368 11.72 -8.28 15.27
CA TYR A 368 12.48 -9.49 14.94
C TYR A 368 11.77 -10.78 15.39
N ALA A 369 11.18 -10.79 16.59
CA ALA A 369 10.38 -11.93 17.04
C ALA A 369 9.14 -12.17 16.17
N GLN A 370 8.62 -11.13 15.51
CA GLN A 370 7.51 -11.24 14.57
C GLN A 370 7.94 -11.51 13.13
N SER A 371 9.21 -11.30 12.77
CA SER A 371 9.69 -11.48 11.40
C SER A 371 10.22 -12.89 11.13
N VAL A 372 10.82 -13.55 12.12
CA VAL A 372 11.41 -14.89 11.92
C VAL A 372 10.34 -15.87 11.42
N THR A 373 10.62 -16.46 10.26
CA THR A 373 9.68 -17.33 9.55
C THR A 373 10.22 -18.75 9.53
N LEU A 374 9.48 -19.68 10.15
CA LEU A 374 9.66 -21.11 9.95
C LEU A 374 8.97 -21.49 8.64
N VAL A 375 9.73 -21.48 7.53
CA VAL A 375 9.19 -21.70 6.18
C VAL A 375 8.63 -23.11 6.04
N ARG A 376 9.33 -24.10 6.61
CA ARG A 376 8.88 -25.50 6.73
C ARG A 376 9.60 -26.21 7.86
N ASP A 377 8.94 -27.21 8.43
CA ASP A 377 9.51 -28.19 9.36
C ASP A 377 8.89 -29.57 9.11
N THR A 378 9.22 -30.18 7.97
CA THR A 378 8.73 -31.52 7.61
C THR A 378 9.34 -32.62 8.47
N SER A 379 10.48 -32.32 9.11
CA SER A 379 11.24 -33.26 9.94
C SER A 379 10.90 -33.15 11.43
N GLN A 380 10.03 -32.20 11.81
CA GLN A 380 9.62 -31.90 13.19
C GLN A 380 10.84 -31.77 14.13
N ILE A 381 11.85 -31.00 13.69
CA ILE A 381 13.10 -30.81 14.43
C ILE A 381 12.97 -29.68 15.45
N VAL A 382 12.15 -28.67 15.18
CA VAL A 382 11.97 -27.52 16.07
C VAL A 382 10.80 -27.80 17.02
N PRO A 383 10.98 -27.67 18.36
CA PRO A 383 12.18 -27.18 19.04
C PRO A 383 13.28 -28.22 19.23
N VAL A 384 14.53 -27.79 19.08
CA VAL A 384 15.75 -28.56 19.34
C VAL A 384 15.95 -28.73 20.85
N SER A 385 16.26 -29.96 21.28
CA SER A 385 16.59 -30.22 22.69
C SER A 385 17.86 -29.48 23.13
N ARG A 386 17.80 -28.84 24.29
CA ARG A 386 18.94 -28.14 24.90
C ARG A 386 20.10 -29.07 25.30
N SER A 387 19.85 -30.37 25.39
CA SER A 387 20.86 -31.38 25.70
C SER A 387 21.41 -32.10 24.46
N ALA A 388 20.93 -31.77 23.25
CA ALA A 388 21.41 -32.38 22.02
C ALA A 388 22.87 -31.98 21.76
N ASN A 389 23.65 -32.89 21.17
CA ASN A 389 24.95 -32.53 20.60
C ASN A 389 24.72 -31.71 19.31
N VAL A 390 24.98 -30.41 19.37
CA VAL A 390 24.69 -29.47 18.28
C VAL A 390 25.99 -28.97 17.63
N VAL A 391 26.07 -29.11 16.30
CA VAL A 391 27.09 -28.46 15.48
C VAL A 391 26.47 -27.27 14.76
N PHE A 392 27.09 -26.11 14.88
CA PHE A 392 26.70 -24.87 14.22
C PHE A 392 27.66 -24.59 13.04
N LEU A 393 27.12 -24.64 11.83
CA LEU A 393 27.83 -24.32 10.60
C LEU A 393 27.55 -22.89 10.19
N PHE A 394 28.59 -22.07 10.15
CA PHE A 394 28.51 -20.67 9.75
C PHE A 394 29.54 -20.36 8.65
N PRO A 395 29.19 -19.54 7.63
CA PRO A 395 30.07 -19.36 6.50
C PRO A 395 31.37 -18.64 6.88
N GLY A 396 32.44 -19.07 6.22
CA GLY A 396 33.80 -18.61 6.37
C GLY A 396 34.07 -17.26 5.71
N ASP A 397 35.34 -16.95 5.51
CA ASP A 397 35.74 -15.74 4.80
C ASP A 397 35.28 -15.83 3.33
N GLN A 398 35.07 -14.69 2.67
CA GLN A 398 34.51 -14.61 1.31
C GLN A 398 33.00 -14.85 1.16
N THR A 399 32.23 -14.64 2.23
CA THR A 399 30.76 -14.60 2.16
C THR A 399 30.30 -13.36 1.37
N PRO A 400 29.32 -13.49 0.44
CA PRO A 400 28.75 -12.35 -0.27
C PRO A 400 28.16 -11.32 0.72
N ALA A 401 28.43 -10.04 0.50
CA ALA A 401 27.84 -8.95 1.27
C ALA A 401 26.56 -8.37 0.62
N GLY A 402 26.31 -8.70 -0.65
CA GLY A 402 25.26 -8.10 -1.50
C GLY A 402 25.75 -6.84 -2.22
N GLY A 403 25.28 -6.62 -3.45
CA GLY A 403 25.79 -5.56 -4.34
C GLY A 403 25.69 -4.14 -3.77
N ALA A 404 24.62 -3.86 -3.02
CA ALA A 404 24.39 -2.55 -2.39
C ALA A 404 25.29 -2.25 -1.17
N VAL A 405 25.90 -3.27 -0.57
CA VAL A 405 26.83 -3.11 0.56
C VAL A 405 28.26 -2.89 0.05
N ASP A 406 28.56 -3.41 -1.15
CA ASP A 406 29.83 -3.25 -1.85
C ASP A 406 29.93 -1.98 -2.71
N GLY A 407 28.86 -1.19 -2.84
CA GLY A 407 28.74 0.01 -3.69
C GLY A 407 29.77 1.13 -3.46
N GLU A 408 30.62 1.06 -2.43
CA GLU A 408 31.80 1.92 -2.30
C GLU A 408 33.02 1.43 -3.12
N GLY A 409 32.90 0.34 -3.89
CA GLY A 409 34.00 -0.23 -4.68
C GLY A 409 35.11 -0.85 -3.82
N LEU A 410 34.84 -1.13 -2.54
CA LEU A 410 35.83 -1.59 -1.56
C LEU A 410 36.04 -3.11 -1.53
N GLY A 411 35.27 -3.88 -2.31
CA GLY A 411 35.39 -5.35 -2.38
C GLY A 411 35.23 -6.03 -1.01
N ARG A 412 34.33 -5.51 -0.17
CA ARG A 412 34.14 -5.97 1.21
C ARG A 412 33.33 -7.26 1.22
N LYS A 413 34.07 -8.37 1.07
CA LYS A 413 33.61 -9.69 1.50
C LYS A 413 33.21 -9.63 2.97
N GLY A 414 31.96 -9.97 3.29
CA GLY A 414 31.41 -9.85 4.64
C GLY A 414 32.20 -10.72 5.63
N ALA A 415 33.04 -10.09 6.45
CA ALA A 415 33.70 -10.75 7.58
C ALA A 415 32.75 -10.74 8.78
N TYR A 416 31.71 -11.60 8.73
CA TYR A 416 30.80 -11.77 9.85
C TYR A 416 31.52 -12.49 11.00
N ASN A 417 31.42 -11.95 12.22
CA ASN A 417 32.02 -12.55 13.40
C ASN A 417 31.15 -13.71 13.91
N ALA A 418 31.46 -14.93 13.44
CA ALA A 418 30.75 -16.16 13.78
C ALA A 418 30.61 -16.38 15.30
N SER A 419 31.59 -15.93 16.11
CA SER A 419 31.55 -16.08 17.56
C SER A 419 30.41 -15.31 18.23
N VAL A 420 29.90 -14.23 17.62
CA VAL A 420 28.70 -13.53 18.12
C VAL A 420 27.47 -14.44 18.05
N TYR A 421 27.29 -15.12 16.92
CA TYR A 421 26.20 -16.07 16.69
C TYR A 421 26.33 -17.32 17.57
N LEU A 422 27.55 -17.84 17.71
CA LEU A 422 27.83 -18.94 18.63
C LEU A 422 27.45 -18.57 20.08
N ASN A 423 27.78 -17.36 20.52
CA ASN A 423 27.43 -16.90 21.87
C ASN A 423 25.92 -16.79 22.09
N ILE A 424 25.16 -16.42 21.06
CA ILE A 424 23.69 -16.45 21.10
C ILE A 424 23.19 -17.88 21.30
N LEU A 425 23.67 -18.85 20.51
CA LEU A 425 23.25 -20.26 20.66
C LEU A 425 23.65 -20.86 22.01
N LYS A 426 24.82 -20.49 22.54
CA LYS A 426 25.32 -20.96 23.84
C LYS A 426 24.47 -20.54 25.04
N GLN A 427 23.63 -19.51 24.90
CA GLN A 427 22.65 -19.14 25.94
C GLN A 427 21.57 -20.23 26.11
N TYR A 428 21.32 -21.03 25.07
CA TYR A 428 20.31 -22.09 25.05
C TYR A 428 20.92 -23.49 25.14
N ASN A 429 22.06 -23.71 24.49
CA ASN A 429 22.82 -24.96 24.53
C ASN A 429 24.33 -24.66 24.70
N PRO A 430 24.89 -24.80 25.92
CA PRO A 430 26.30 -24.49 26.20
C PRO A 430 27.32 -25.36 25.45
N THR A 431 26.88 -26.50 24.90
CA THR A 431 27.75 -27.49 24.24
C THR A 431 27.85 -27.30 22.73
N VAL A 432 27.16 -26.30 22.15
CA VAL A 432 27.23 -26.01 20.71
C VAL A 432 28.67 -25.77 20.29
N VAL A 433 29.09 -26.47 19.23
CA VAL A 433 30.40 -26.31 18.60
C VAL A 433 30.24 -25.61 17.25
N GLU A 434 30.98 -24.53 17.05
CA GLU A 434 31.05 -23.82 15.77
C GLU A 434 32.04 -24.50 14.83
N ILE A 435 31.65 -24.69 13.57
CA ILE A 435 32.54 -25.05 12.45
C ILE A 435 32.33 -24.03 11.34
N ARG A 436 33.43 -23.39 10.90
CA ARG A 436 33.42 -22.49 9.74
C ARG A 436 33.65 -23.27 8.46
N TYR A 437 32.83 -23.02 7.45
CA TYR A 437 32.97 -23.65 6.13
C TYR A 437 33.24 -22.59 5.05
N GLY A 438 34.08 -22.89 4.07
CA GLY A 438 34.45 -21.93 3.03
C GLY A 438 34.71 -22.61 1.68
N ALA A 439 35.19 -21.83 0.70
CA ALA A 439 35.48 -22.34 -0.64
C ALA A 439 36.51 -23.48 -0.68
N ALA A 440 37.37 -23.59 0.33
CA ALA A 440 38.32 -24.71 0.48
C ALA A 440 37.66 -26.04 0.86
N GLY A 441 36.36 -26.05 1.18
CA GLY A 441 35.63 -27.21 1.68
C GLY A 441 35.89 -27.49 3.16
N LEU A 442 35.40 -28.64 3.62
CA LEU A 442 35.57 -29.14 4.99
C LEU A 442 36.52 -30.34 4.99
N SER A 443 37.40 -30.42 6.00
CA SER A 443 38.25 -31.61 6.19
C SER A 443 37.42 -32.82 6.60
N THR A 444 37.97 -34.01 6.38
CA THR A 444 37.32 -35.28 6.75
C THR A 444 36.96 -35.34 8.24
N GLU A 445 37.81 -34.79 9.11
CA GLU A 445 37.58 -34.72 10.55
C GLU A 445 36.39 -33.83 10.90
N LEU A 446 36.24 -32.69 10.23
CA LEU A 446 35.11 -31.77 10.45
C LEU A 446 33.81 -32.36 9.92
N MET A 447 33.84 -33.00 8.75
CA MET A 447 32.70 -33.73 8.21
C MET A 447 32.26 -34.88 9.13
N SER A 448 33.21 -35.62 9.71
CA SER A 448 32.89 -36.68 10.67
C SER A 448 32.21 -36.14 11.93
N ALA A 449 32.63 -34.95 12.40
CA ALA A 449 31.98 -34.28 13.53
C ALA A 449 30.53 -33.85 13.21
N ILE A 450 30.29 -33.38 11.98
CA ILE A 450 28.96 -33.01 11.46
C ILE A 450 28.05 -34.24 11.38
N GLU A 451 28.54 -35.37 10.85
CA GLU A 451 27.79 -36.63 10.73
C GLU A 451 27.46 -37.24 12.10
N ALA A 452 28.32 -37.03 13.10
CA ALA A 452 28.14 -37.53 14.47
C ALA A 452 27.19 -36.68 15.32
N ALA A 453 26.90 -35.44 14.92
CA ALA A 453 26.02 -34.53 15.67
C ALA A 453 24.57 -35.02 15.70
N ASP A 454 23.86 -34.72 16.79
CA ASP A 454 22.42 -35.01 16.89
C ASP A 454 21.60 -34.04 16.03
N VAL A 455 22.03 -32.77 16.00
CA VAL A 455 21.43 -31.71 15.18
C VAL A 455 22.55 -30.84 14.61
N VAL A 456 22.42 -30.50 13.33
CA VAL A 456 23.26 -29.53 12.65
C VAL A 456 22.42 -28.29 12.35
N ILE A 457 22.86 -27.14 12.84
CA ILE A 457 22.30 -25.83 12.48
C ILE A 457 23.20 -25.26 11.39
N PHE A 458 22.69 -25.17 10.17
CA PHE A 458 23.41 -24.66 9.02
C PHE A 458 22.88 -23.28 8.64
N THR A 459 23.75 -22.27 8.68
CA THR A 459 23.39 -20.91 8.28
C THR A 459 24.01 -20.58 6.94
N SER A 460 23.21 -20.10 5.99
CA SER A 460 23.67 -19.57 4.71
C SER A 460 23.42 -18.07 4.60
N ILE A 461 24.26 -17.39 3.81
CA ILE A 461 24.12 -15.97 3.48
C ILE A 461 24.27 -15.85 1.97
N ASN A 462 23.14 -15.62 1.28
CA ASN A 462 23.04 -15.52 -0.18
C ASN A 462 23.72 -16.70 -0.89
N ALA A 463 23.41 -17.93 -0.48
CA ALA A 463 24.00 -19.15 -1.07
C ALA A 463 23.79 -19.27 -2.59
N ARG A 464 22.74 -18.67 -3.16
CA ARG A 464 22.55 -18.63 -4.63
C ARG A 464 23.68 -17.91 -5.37
N GLU A 465 24.35 -16.96 -4.72
CA GLU A 465 25.52 -16.24 -5.23
C GLU A 465 26.85 -16.94 -4.87
N SER A 466 26.79 -18.05 -4.12
CA SER A 466 27.95 -18.65 -3.50
C SER A 466 27.97 -20.17 -3.71
N PRO A 467 28.62 -20.66 -4.78
CA PRO A 467 28.61 -22.08 -5.13
C PRO A 467 28.98 -23.02 -3.99
N PHE A 468 29.98 -22.67 -3.17
CA PHE A 468 30.41 -23.54 -2.06
C PHE A 468 29.33 -23.66 -0.96
N GLN A 469 28.58 -22.60 -0.66
CA GLN A 469 27.48 -22.66 0.31
C GLN A 469 26.34 -23.53 -0.23
N ARG A 470 25.98 -23.34 -1.50
CA ARG A 470 24.91 -24.10 -2.15
C ARG A 470 25.25 -25.59 -2.22
N THR A 471 26.46 -25.95 -2.64
CA THR A 471 26.90 -27.35 -2.71
C THR A 471 26.85 -28.02 -1.34
N LEU A 472 27.42 -27.38 -0.31
CA LEU A 472 27.39 -27.94 1.04
C LEU A 472 25.95 -28.08 1.57
N GLY A 473 25.11 -27.06 1.40
CA GLY A 473 23.72 -27.07 1.86
C GLY A 473 22.88 -28.17 1.23
N LEU A 474 23.15 -28.55 -0.03
CA LEU A 474 22.47 -29.66 -0.71
C LEU A 474 23.04 -31.04 -0.32
N GLU A 475 24.29 -31.12 0.14
CA GLU A 475 24.92 -32.36 0.60
C GLU A 475 24.47 -32.74 2.02
N LEU A 476 24.37 -31.74 2.91
CA LEU A 476 24.08 -31.92 4.34
C LEU A 476 22.83 -32.77 4.66
N PRO A 477 21.68 -32.64 3.95
CA PRO A 477 20.51 -33.48 4.22
C PRO A 477 20.79 -34.98 4.15
N SER A 478 21.73 -35.41 3.31
CA SER A 478 22.10 -36.83 3.15
C SER A 478 23.17 -37.31 4.13
N ARG A 479 23.80 -36.39 4.86
CA ARG A 479 24.97 -36.65 5.73
C ARG A 479 24.69 -36.38 7.19
N THR A 480 23.59 -35.71 7.52
CA THR A 480 23.26 -35.32 8.89
C THR A 480 22.03 -36.07 9.40
N ARG A 481 21.97 -36.31 10.71
CA ARG A 481 20.80 -36.95 11.34
C ARG A 481 19.58 -36.03 11.32
N LYS A 482 19.79 -34.76 11.67
CA LYS A 482 18.80 -33.69 11.70
C LYS A 482 19.46 -32.40 11.25
N LEU A 483 18.85 -31.70 10.32
CA LEU A 483 19.34 -30.43 9.76
C LEU A 483 18.31 -29.33 9.96
N VAL A 484 18.74 -28.22 10.57
CA VAL A 484 18.02 -26.95 10.57
C VAL A 484 18.77 -25.99 9.65
N GLY A 485 18.19 -25.69 8.49
CA GLY A 485 18.73 -24.69 7.57
C GLY A 485 18.22 -23.29 7.93
N ILE A 486 19.12 -22.30 8.00
CA ILE A 486 18.81 -20.90 8.23
C ILE A 486 19.31 -20.09 7.03
N ALA A 487 18.41 -19.47 6.29
CA ALA A 487 18.78 -18.41 5.35
C ALA A 487 18.83 -17.07 6.09
N ALA A 488 20.05 -16.58 6.31
CA ALA A 488 20.29 -15.36 7.07
C ALA A 488 20.21 -14.07 6.24
N CYS A 489 19.97 -14.15 4.93
CA CYS A 489 19.67 -12.97 4.10
C CYS A 489 18.47 -13.30 3.20
N ASN A 490 18.71 -13.41 1.89
CA ASN A 490 17.69 -13.76 0.92
C ASN A 490 17.03 -15.10 1.31
N PRO A 491 15.69 -15.16 1.40
CA PRO A 491 15.00 -16.38 1.82
C PRO A 491 15.07 -17.48 0.76
N TYR A 492 15.60 -17.19 -0.43
CA TYR A 492 15.61 -18.06 -1.60
C TYR A 492 16.68 -19.16 -1.57
N ASP A 493 17.67 -19.09 -0.69
CA ASP A 493 18.86 -19.96 -0.66
C ASP A 493 18.55 -21.44 -0.86
N PHE A 494 17.55 -21.94 -0.13
CA PHE A 494 17.04 -23.31 -0.26
C PHE A 494 15.51 -23.35 -0.30
N LEU A 495 14.84 -22.26 -0.70
CA LEU A 495 13.37 -22.15 -0.62
C LEU A 495 12.65 -23.27 -1.40
N GLU A 496 13.18 -23.65 -2.55
CA GLU A 496 12.62 -24.68 -3.44
C GLU A 496 13.18 -26.09 -3.16
N ASP A 497 14.25 -26.20 -2.34
CA ASP A 497 14.96 -27.46 -2.09
C ASP A 497 14.32 -28.25 -0.93
N ALA A 498 13.32 -29.05 -1.25
CA ALA A 498 12.56 -29.86 -0.28
C ALA A 498 13.42 -30.84 0.54
N SER A 499 14.64 -31.15 0.11
CA SER A 499 15.60 -31.97 0.88
C SER A 499 16.03 -31.28 2.19
N VAL A 500 16.04 -29.95 2.24
CA VAL A 500 16.22 -29.20 3.49
C VAL A 500 14.89 -29.16 4.22
N GLY A 501 14.61 -30.21 5.02
CA GLY A 501 13.30 -30.46 5.62
C GLY A 501 12.87 -29.46 6.69
N THR A 502 13.82 -28.84 7.40
CA THR A 502 13.57 -27.73 8.34
C THR A 502 14.29 -26.49 7.87
N TYR A 503 13.55 -25.42 7.57
CA TYR A 503 14.10 -24.23 6.94
C TYR A 503 13.51 -22.96 7.56
N ILE A 504 14.39 -22.06 8.00
CA ILE A 504 14.07 -20.79 8.67
C ILE A 504 14.66 -19.64 7.84
N ALA A 505 13.90 -18.55 7.69
CA ALA A 505 14.39 -17.31 7.10
C ALA A 505 14.44 -16.20 8.16
N THR A 506 15.56 -15.46 8.22
CA THR A 506 15.74 -14.31 9.12
C THR A 506 15.83 -12.97 8.40
N TYR A 507 15.95 -12.98 7.06
CA TYR A 507 15.90 -11.81 6.18
C TYR A 507 17.04 -10.79 6.32
N GLU A 508 17.97 -10.99 7.25
CA GLU A 508 19.16 -10.16 7.42
C GLU A 508 20.19 -10.83 8.35
N PRO A 509 21.49 -10.59 8.13
CA PRO A 509 22.57 -11.29 8.82
C PRO A 509 22.97 -10.49 10.05
N THR A 510 21.99 -10.01 10.83
CA THR A 510 22.21 -9.25 12.05
C THR A 510 22.14 -10.18 13.26
N PRO A 511 22.96 -9.96 14.30
CA PRO A 511 22.87 -10.72 15.55
C PRO A 511 21.46 -10.71 16.16
N GLU A 512 20.73 -9.61 16.02
CA GLU A 512 19.38 -9.41 16.52
C GLU A 512 18.36 -10.32 15.83
N ALA A 513 18.39 -10.41 14.49
CA ALA A 513 17.55 -11.32 13.73
C ALA A 513 17.86 -12.79 14.04
N PHE A 514 19.15 -13.11 14.16
CA PHE A 514 19.58 -14.47 14.52
C PHE A 514 19.20 -14.85 15.96
N ALA A 515 19.23 -13.90 16.90
CA ALA A 515 18.78 -14.14 18.28
C ALA A 515 17.30 -14.52 18.34
N ALA A 516 16.44 -13.87 17.55
CA ALA A 516 15.04 -14.27 17.42
C ALA A 516 14.90 -15.68 16.81
N ALA A 517 15.74 -16.03 15.83
CA ALA A 517 15.75 -17.39 15.26
C ALA A 517 16.20 -18.44 16.28
N ALA A 518 17.19 -18.14 17.12
CA ALA A 518 17.62 -19.04 18.20
C ALA A 518 16.49 -19.26 19.23
N GLU A 519 15.72 -18.23 19.58
CA GLU A 519 14.54 -18.38 20.43
C GLU A 519 13.52 -19.37 19.83
N VAL A 520 13.26 -19.30 18.52
CA VAL A 520 12.38 -20.24 17.82
C VAL A 520 12.97 -21.65 17.81
N ILE A 521 14.25 -21.80 17.42
CA ILE A 521 14.94 -23.09 17.29
C ILE A 521 14.89 -23.88 18.61
N PHE A 522 15.05 -23.22 19.76
CA PHE A 522 15.04 -23.87 21.08
C PHE A 522 13.68 -23.82 21.80
N GLY A 523 12.61 -23.35 21.13
CA GLY A 523 11.23 -23.39 21.65
C GLY A 523 10.92 -22.35 22.72
N ASN A 524 11.70 -21.27 22.78
CA ASN A 524 11.45 -20.14 23.67
C ASN A 524 10.40 -19.16 23.11
N SER A 525 10.24 -19.13 21.78
CA SER A 525 9.28 -18.27 21.07
C SER A 525 8.65 -19.06 19.93
N GLU A 526 7.38 -18.78 19.62
CA GLU A 526 6.71 -19.32 18.44
C GLU A 526 7.12 -18.54 17.17
N PRO A 527 7.31 -19.19 16.01
CA PRO A 527 7.54 -18.49 14.75
C PRO A 527 6.26 -17.77 14.31
N LYS A 528 6.37 -16.46 14.06
CA LYS A 528 5.23 -15.61 13.66
C LYS A 528 5.37 -15.02 12.28
N GLY A 529 6.58 -15.04 11.72
CA GLY A 529 6.85 -14.48 10.41
C GLY A 529 6.10 -15.23 9.32
N ILE A 530 5.69 -14.46 8.31
CA ILE A 530 5.06 -14.95 7.09
C ILE A 530 6.02 -14.65 5.95
N LEU A 531 6.29 -15.64 5.10
CA LEU A 531 7.18 -15.43 3.96
C LEU A 531 6.63 -14.30 3.06
N PRO A 532 7.34 -13.16 2.92
CA PRO A 532 6.86 -12.00 2.17
C PRO A 532 7.14 -12.11 0.65
N VAL A 533 7.55 -13.30 0.22
CA VAL A 533 7.84 -13.67 -1.16
C VAL A 533 7.06 -14.94 -1.48
N GLU A 534 6.74 -15.15 -2.76
CA GLU A 534 5.92 -16.27 -3.20
C GLU A 534 6.59 -17.59 -2.82
N ASN A 535 5.86 -18.34 -2.00
CA ASN A 535 6.07 -19.76 -1.83
C ASN A 535 5.21 -20.45 -2.89
N PRO A 536 5.78 -21.22 -3.83
CA PRO A 536 5.01 -21.93 -4.87
C PRO A 536 3.91 -22.86 -4.34
N THR A 537 3.88 -23.12 -3.03
CA THR A 537 2.97 -24.09 -2.38
C THR A 537 1.70 -23.50 -1.74
N SER A 538 1.48 -22.18 -1.73
CA SER A 538 0.24 -21.57 -1.20
C SER A 538 -0.29 -20.41 -2.07
N GLN A 539 -0.87 -20.73 -3.23
CA GLN A 539 -1.39 -19.72 -4.14
C GLN A 539 -2.75 -19.20 -3.67
N LEU A 540 -2.76 -17.95 -3.19
CA LEU A 540 -3.96 -17.12 -3.16
C LEU A 540 -4.32 -16.78 -4.62
N SER A 541 -5.52 -17.12 -5.06
CA SER A 541 -6.04 -16.71 -6.38
C SER A 541 -7.15 -15.68 -6.24
N ILE A 542 -7.25 -14.74 -7.19
CA ILE A 542 -8.42 -13.86 -7.33
C ILE A 542 -8.95 -14.02 -8.74
N GLU A 543 -10.19 -14.48 -8.83
CA GLU A 543 -10.86 -14.84 -10.07
C GLU A 543 -12.21 -14.13 -10.17
N ASP A 544 -12.61 -13.83 -11.41
CA ASP A 544 -14.00 -13.53 -11.72
C ASP A 544 -14.83 -14.80 -11.55
N SER A 545 -16.02 -14.66 -10.98
CA SER A 545 -16.89 -15.79 -10.68
C SER A 545 -18.34 -15.45 -10.97
N ALA A 546 -19.01 -16.36 -11.67
CA ALA A 546 -20.45 -16.30 -11.88
C ALA A 546 -21.25 -16.61 -10.60
N LEU A 547 -20.60 -17.15 -9.56
CA LEU A 547 -21.22 -17.53 -8.27
C LEU A 547 -22.47 -18.41 -8.43
N ASP A 548 -22.44 -19.31 -9.42
CA ASP A 548 -23.58 -20.14 -9.83
C ASP A 548 -23.81 -21.37 -8.94
N ASN A 549 -22.78 -21.81 -8.21
CA ASN A 549 -22.84 -23.00 -7.38
C ASN A 549 -23.24 -22.70 -5.92
N THR A 550 -23.98 -23.64 -5.31
CA THR A 550 -24.49 -23.49 -3.94
C THR A 550 -23.38 -23.45 -2.89
N LYS A 551 -22.23 -24.10 -3.13
CA LYS A 551 -21.11 -24.15 -2.18
C LYS A 551 -20.52 -22.76 -1.97
N ASP A 552 -20.28 -22.02 -3.05
CA ASP A 552 -19.71 -20.68 -2.97
C ASP A 552 -20.68 -19.69 -2.33
N ILE A 553 -21.98 -19.76 -2.66
CA ILE A 553 -23.00 -18.93 -2.00
C ILE A 553 -23.02 -19.16 -0.47
N LEU A 554 -22.86 -20.40 -0.01
CA LEU A 554 -22.79 -20.69 1.43
C LEU A 554 -21.55 -20.06 2.08
N GLN A 555 -20.38 -20.13 1.42
CA GLN A 555 -19.14 -19.49 1.90
C GLN A 555 -19.27 -17.96 1.92
N LEU A 556 -19.80 -17.36 0.85
CA LEU A 556 -20.09 -15.92 0.80
C LEU A 556 -21.02 -15.48 1.93
N THR A 557 -22.06 -16.26 2.20
CA THR A 557 -23.01 -15.98 3.29
C THR A 557 -22.34 -16.03 4.66
N ALA A 558 -21.43 -16.99 4.88
CA ALA A 558 -20.66 -17.08 6.11
C ALA A 558 -19.76 -15.86 6.31
N ILE A 559 -18.99 -15.48 5.27
CA ILE A 559 -18.12 -14.30 5.28
C ILE A 559 -18.94 -13.02 5.48
N TRP A 560 -20.05 -12.87 4.75
CA TRP A 560 -20.96 -11.73 4.87
C TRP A 560 -21.43 -11.56 6.32
N ASN A 561 -22.00 -12.60 6.92
CA ASN A 561 -22.56 -12.50 8.26
C ASN A 561 -21.48 -12.33 9.35
N ALA A 562 -20.26 -12.80 9.11
CA ALA A 562 -19.13 -12.58 10.00
C ALA A 562 -18.58 -11.15 9.89
N ALA A 563 -18.46 -10.61 8.67
CA ALA A 563 -17.93 -9.28 8.42
C ALA A 563 -18.95 -8.15 8.67
N LEU A 564 -20.24 -8.42 8.48
CA LEU A 564 -21.34 -7.46 8.58
C LEU A 564 -22.46 -7.99 9.50
N PRO A 565 -22.18 -8.21 10.81
CA PRO A 565 -23.11 -8.86 11.72
C PRO A 565 -24.41 -8.07 11.95
N THR A 566 -24.41 -6.75 11.69
CA THR A 566 -25.60 -5.88 11.79
C THR A 566 -26.49 -5.92 10.54
N TYR A 567 -26.06 -6.60 9.47
CA TYR A 567 -26.78 -6.70 8.20
C TYR A 567 -27.04 -8.15 7.77
N PRO A 568 -27.60 -9.02 8.63
CA PRO A 568 -27.66 -10.45 8.36
C PRO A 568 -28.44 -10.78 7.07
N LEU A 569 -27.88 -11.68 6.25
CA LEU A 569 -28.53 -12.21 5.05
C LEU A 569 -28.52 -13.75 5.07
N SER A 570 -29.61 -14.34 4.58
CA SER A 570 -29.67 -15.78 4.35
C SER A 570 -29.05 -16.14 2.99
N ALA A 571 -28.54 -17.36 2.87
CA ALA A 571 -27.94 -17.84 1.62
C ALA A 571 -28.91 -17.75 0.42
N ARG A 572 -30.19 -18.08 0.64
CA ARG A 572 -31.24 -17.94 -0.38
C ARG A 572 -31.41 -16.49 -0.82
N LYS A 573 -31.38 -15.55 0.12
CA LYS A 573 -31.52 -14.12 -0.18
C LYS A 573 -30.32 -13.61 -0.96
N LEU A 574 -29.11 -13.97 -0.53
CA LEU A 574 -27.88 -13.58 -1.20
C LEU A 574 -27.82 -14.17 -2.62
N GLN A 575 -28.23 -15.42 -2.82
CA GLN A 575 -28.28 -16.04 -4.15
C GLN A 575 -29.20 -15.28 -5.12
N LEU A 576 -30.38 -14.83 -4.67
CA LEU A 576 -31.29 -14.06 -5.51
C LEU A 576 -30.70 -12.70 -5.91
N LEU A 577 -29.95 -12.06 -5.00
CA LEU A 577 -29.32 -10.77 -5.26
C LEU A 577 -28.08 -10.92 -6.15
N VAL A 578 -27.30 -11.98 -5.99
CA VAL A 578 -26.12 -12.26 -6.82
C VAL A 578 -26.54 -12.59 -8.25
N ASN A 579 -27.58 -13.42 -8.42
CA ASN A 579 -28.06 -13.85 -9.73
C ASN A 579 -28.89 -12.76 -10.44
N GLN A 580 -28.26 -11.64 -10.78
CA GLN A 580 -28.85 -10.53 -11.53
C GLN A 580 -28.09 -10.29 -12.83
N GLU A 581 -28.81 -9.76 -13.82
CA GLU A 581 -28.18 -9.28 -15.05
C GLU A 581 -27.15 -8.19 -14.72
N HIS A 582 -26.10 -8.11 -15.55
CA HIS A 582 -25.02 -7.12 -15.40
C HIS A 582 -24.15 -7.27 -14.14
N GLY A 583 -24.22 -8.40 -13.42
CA GLY A 583 -23.31 -8.74 -12.32
C GLY A 583 -21.97 -9.28 -12.81
N HIS A 584 -20.87 -8.82 -12.19
CA HIS A 584 -19.49 -9.21 -12.53
C HIS A 584 -18.67 -9.50 -11.26
N HIS A 585 -18.96 -10.59 -10.57
CA HIS A 585 -18.46 -10.80 -9.21
C HIS A 585 -17.02 -11.36 -9.16
N PHE A 586 -16.33 -11.14 -8.04
CA PHE A 586 -14.95 -11.59 -7.84
C PHE A 586 -14.81 -12.28 -6.49
N VAL A 587 -13.99 -13.34 -6.45
CA VAL A 587 -13.67 -14.08 -5.24
C VAL A 587 -12.17 -14.21 -5.07
N ALA A 588 -11.72 -14.12 -3.82
CA ALA A 588 -10.35 -14.44 -3.42
C ALA A 588 -10.35 -15.83 -2.75
N ARG A 589 -9.51 -16.75 -3.24
CA ARG A 589 -9.45 -18.13 -2.74
C ARG A 589 -8.06 -18.52 -2.23
N VAL A 590 -8.06 -19.34 -1.20
CA VAL A 590 -6.88 -20.12 -0.79
C VAL A 590 -7.24 -21.59 -0.97
N GLY A 591 -6.69 -22.22 -2.01
CA GLY A 591 -7.17 -23.54 -2.44
C GLY A 591 -8.63 -23.48 -2.89
N ALA A 592 -9.51 -24.28 -2.25
CA ALA A 592 -10.94 -24.32 -2.57
C ALA A 592 -11.79 -23.32 -1.77
N ASP A 593 -11.23 -22.71 -0.73
CA ASP A 593 -11.97 -21.90 0.23
C ASP A 593 -11.94 -20.43 -0.16
N ILE A 594 -13.11 -19.78 -0.13
CA ILE A 594 -13.25 -18.35 -0.35
C ILE A 594 -12.85 -17.64 0.95
N VAL A 595 -11.91 -16.70 0.83
CA VAL A 595 -11.43 -15.87 1.96
C VAL A 595 -11.86 -14.41 1.85
N GLY A 596 -12.41 -14.02 0.70
CA GLY A 596 -13.01 -12.71 0.48
C GLY A 596 -13.73 -12.64 -0.87
N PHE A 597 -14.63 -11.69 -1.03
CA PHE A 597 -15.39 -11.51 -2.28
C PHE A 597 -15.80 -10.06 -2.49
N ALA A 598 -16.10 -9.74 -3.74
CA ALA A 598 -16.70 -8.48 -4.15
C ALA A 598 -17.89 -8.74 -5.07
N LEU A 599 -19.02 -8.09 -4.78
CA LEU A 599 -20.18 -8.09 -5.66
C LEU A 599 -20.22 -6.76 -6.39
N THR A 600 -20.09 -6.83 -7.71
CA THR A 600 -20.17 -5.65 -8.57
C THR A 600 -21.25 -5.80 -9.63
N TYR A 601 -21.74 -4.66 -10.09
CA TYR A 601 -22.75 -4.55 -11.14
C TYR A 601 -22.41 -3.39 -12.07
N THR A 602 -23.04 -3.33 -13.24
CA THR A 602 -23.05 -2.11 -14.05
C THR A 602 -24.44 -1.51 -14.12
N SER A 603 -24.52 -0.18 -14.20
CA SER A 603 -25.78 0.53 -14.32
C SER A 603 -25.71 1.66 -15.34
N ASP A 604 -26.84 1.89 -16.01
CA ASP A 604 -27.04 3.00 -16.93
C ASP A 604 -27.26 4.29 -16.14
N THR A 605 -26.45 5.30 -16.43
CA THR A 605 -26.58 6.65 -15.88
C THR A 605 -26.85 7.65 -17.01
N SER A 606 -27.29 8.86 -16.65
CA SER A 606 -27.46 9.96 -17.62
C SER A 606 -26.17 10.34 -18.35
N THR A 607 -25.00 9.92 -17.84
CA THR A 607 -23.68 10.20 -18.38
C THR A 607 -23.01 8.98 -19.04
N GLY A 608 -23.71 7.85 -19.18
CA GLY A 608 -23.16 6.58 -19.70
C GLY A 608 -23.24 5.44 -18.69
N VAL A 609 -22.51 4.35 -18.94
CA VAL A 609 -22.48 3.18 -18.03
C VAL A 609 -21.49 3.45 -16.88
N ALA A 610 -21.90 3.14 -15.65
CA ALA A 610 -21.04 3.22 -14.46
C ALA A 610 -20.86 1.83 -13.84
N GLY A 611 -19.65 1.57 -13.32
CA GLY A 611 -19.38 0.40 -12.51
C GLY A 611 -19.80 0.64 -11.06
N ASN A 612 -20.41 -0.34 -10.43
CA ASN A 612 -20.89 -0.27 -9.06
C ASN A 612 -20.21 -1.37 -8.22
N LEU A 613 -19.40 -0.99 -7.23
CA LEU A 613 -18.94 -1.90 -6.19
C LEU A 613 -20.00 -1.92 -5.07
N ALA A 614 -20.92 -2.87 -5.17
CA ALA A 614 -22.05 -2.98 -4.25
C ALA A 614 -21.62 -3.49 -2.87
N VAL A 615 -20.68 -4.44 -2.86
CA VAL A 615 -20.22 -5.14 -1.65
C VAL A 615 -18.76 -5.48 -1.81
N LEU A 616 -17.98 -5.26 -0.76
CA LEU A 616 -16.65 -5.85 -0.57
C LEU A 616 -16.59 -6.43 0.84
N ALA A 617 -16.31 -7.72 0.97
CA ALA A 617 -16.22 -8.40 2.26
C ALA A 617 -15.04 -9.38 2.27
N VAL A 618 -14.31 -9.39 3.38
CA VAL A 618 -13.18 -10.30 3.63
C VAL A 618 -13.42 -10.97 4.97
N ASP A 619 -13.14 -12.27 5.04
CA ASP A 619 -13.18 -13.04 6.29
C ASP A 619 -12.43 -12.26 7.38
N PRO A 620 -13.06 -11.96 8.54
CA PRO A 620 -12.40 -11.25 9.64
C PRO A 620 -11.02 -11.81 10.03
N ALA A 621 -10.81 -13.14 9.95
CA ALA A 621 -9.53 -13.77 10.26
C ALA A 621 -8.44 -13.53 9.19
N LYS A 622 -8.83 -13.04 8.01
CA LYS A 622 -7.96 -12.77 6.86
C LYS A 622 -7.86 -11.27 6.52
N GLN A 623 -8.51 -10.41 7.29
CA GLN A 623 -8.38 -8.96 7.16
C GLN A 623 -6.94 -8.50 7.51
N GLY A 624 -6.54 -7.32 7.04
CA GLY A 624 -5.18 -6.79 7.19
C GLY A 624 -4.15 -7.38 6.21
N GLN A 625 -4.47 -8.48 5.52
CA GLN A 625 -3.53 -9.18 4.61
C GLN A 625 -3.55 -8.64 3.16
N GLY A 626 -4.17 -7.48 2.93
CA GLY A 626 -4.26 -6.85 1.60
C GLY A 626 -5.30 -7.43 0.65
N LEU A 627 -6.08 -8.44 1.06
CA LEU A 627 -7.12 -9.07 0.22
C LEU A 627 -8.13 -8.08 -0.35
N GLY A 628 -8.62 -7.15 0.46
CA GLY A 628 -9.56 -6.12 0.01
C GLY A 628 -8.96 -5.20 -1.05
N THR A 629 -7.67 -4.83 -0.91
CA THR A 629 -6.95 -4.08 -1.95
C THR A 629 -6.86 -4.87 -3.23
N ALA A 630 -6.41 -6.14 -3.14
CA ALA A 630 -6.21 -6.99 -4.31
C ALA A 630 -7.52 -7.25 -5.08
N LEU A 631 -8.65 -7.39 -4.37
CA LEU A 631 -9.98 -7.44 -4.99
C LEU A 631 -10.31 -6.15 -5.75
N ILE A 632 -10.09 -4.97 -5.14
CA ILE A 632 -10.31 -3.67 -5.81
C ILE A 632 -9.42 -3.54 -7.05
N SER A 633 -8.12 -3.83 -6.96
CA SER A 633 -7.20 -3.74 -8.09
C SER A 633 -7.63 -4.67 -9.23
N LYS A 634 -8.06 -5.91 -8.92
CA LYS A 634 -8.59 -6.85 -9.91
C LYS A 634 -9.87 -6.34 -10.58
N ILE A 635 -10.81 -5.81 -9.80
CA ILE A 635 -12.08 -5.24 -10.29
C ILE A 635 -11.82 -4.09 -11.25
N THR A 636 -10.96 -3.15 -10.84
CA THR A 636 -10.58 -1.97 -11.63
C THR A 636 -9.94 -2.40 -12.95
N ALA A 637 -8.94 -3.28 -12.90
CA ALA A 637 -8.28 -3.80 -14.10
C ALA A 637 -9.27 -4.52 -15.03
N TRP A 638 -10.18 -5.31 -14.47
CA TRP A 638 -11.20 -6.01 -15.26
C TRP A 638 -12.17 -5.04 -15.94
N TYR A 639 -12.67 -4.02 -15.23
CA TYR A 639 -13.58 -3.03 -15.81
C TYR A 639 -12.91 -2.15 -16.86
N GLN A 640 -11.66 -1.74 -16.65
CA GLN A 640 -10.88 -1.01 -17.65
C GLN A 640 -10.69 -1.87 -18.91
N ALA A 641 -10.27 -3.13 -18.76
CA ALA A 641 -9.96 -4.01 -19.88
C ALA A 641 -11.21 -4.43 -20.68
N ASN A 642 -12.30 -4.77 -20.01
CA ASN A 642 -13.48 -5.37 -20.65
C ASN A 642 -14.57 -4.36 -21.01
N MET A 643 -14.67 -3.26 -20.26
CA MET A 643 -15.80 -2.33 -20.38
C MET A 643 -15.40 -0.87 -20.58
N LYS A 644 -14.10 -0.53 -20.42
CA LYS A 644 -13.56 0.83 -20.56
C LYS A 644 -14.33 1.87 -19.73
N LEU A 645 -14.73 1.48 -18.52
CA LEU A 645 -15.51 2.35 -17.65
C LEU A 645 -14.63 3.47 -17.10
N PRO A 646 -15.12 4.72 -17.06
CA PRO A 646 -14.33 5.86 -16.57
C PRO A 646 -14.32 6.00 -15.04
N ARG A 647 -15.19 5.26 -14.34
CA ARG A 647 -15.33 5.34 -12.88
C ARG A 647 -15.97 4.10 -12.28
N LEU A 648 -15.66 3.88 -11.00
CA LEU A 648 -16.25 2.88 -10.12
C LEU A 648 -16.88 3.59 -8.91
N GLU A 649 -18.14 3.33 -8.62
CA GLU A 649 -18.87 3.93 -7.49
C GLU A 649 -19.12 2.92 -6.37
N LEU A 650 -18.90 3.32 -5.11
CA LEU A 650 -19.33 2.55 -3.94
C LEU A 650 -20.84 2.75 -3.76
N SER A 651 -21.62 1.94 -4.45
CA SER A 651 -23.08 1.94 -4.39
C SER A 651 -23.63 0.75 -5.15
N SER A 652 -24.95 0.61 -5.13
CA SER A 652 -25.69 -0.32 -5.98
C SER A 652 -27.05 0.28 -6.34
N SER A 653 -27.43 0.19 -7.61
CA SER A 653 -28.75 0.64 -8.07
C SER A 653 -29.80 -0.45 -7.84
N PHE A 654 -29.77 -1.48 -8.70
CA PHE A 654 -30.44 -2.76 -8.52
C PHE A 654 -29.51 -3.89 -8.95
N PRO A 655 -29.35 -4.95 -8.14
CA PRO A 655 -29.94 -5.15 -6.81
C PRO A 655 -29.38 -4.15 -5.79
N ARG A 656 -30.21 -3.71 -4.84
CA ARG A 656 -29.83 -2.70 -3.84
C ARG A 656 -29.34 -3.37 -2.57
N PHE A 657 -28.04 -3.21 -2.31
CA PHE A 657 -27.39 -3.53 -1.06
C PHE A 657 -27.26 -2.28 -0.19
N PHE A 658 -26.35 -1.39 -0.58
CA PHE A 658 -26.10 -0.12 0.09
C PHE A 658 -26.05 1.00 -0.96
N PRO A 659 -26.55 2.21 -0.63
CA PRO A 659 -26.38 3.39 -1.49
C PRO A 659 -25.00 4.04 -1.34
N GLY A 660 -24.20 3.62 -0.35
CA GLY A 660 -22.85 4.08 -0.04
C GLY A 660 -22.22 3.26 1.09
N VAL A 661 -21.09 3.71 1.63
CA VAL A 661 -20.45 3.08 2.80
C VAL A 661 -21.26 3.41 4.06
N PRO A 662 -21.72 2.42 4.84
CA PRO A 662 -22.50 2.67 6.05
C PRO A 662 -21.72 3.44 7.14
N HIS A 663 -22.38 4.39 7.80
CA HIS A 663 -21.80 5.20 8.89
C HIS A 663 -21.63 4.44 10.21
N ASP A 664 -22.39 3.36 10.43
CA ASP A 664 -22.32 2.53 11.64
C ASP A 664 -21.19 1.49 11.60
N LEU A 665 -20.46 1.40 10.47
CA LEU A 665 -19.20 0.66 10.41
C LEU A 665 -18.04 1.50 11.00
N PRO A 666 -16.95 0.87 11.47
CA PRO A 666 -15.78 1.59 11.96
C PRO A 666 -15.25 2.61 10.95
N SER A 667 -14.74 3.76 11.42
CA SER A 667 -14.20 4.82 10.55
C SER A 667 -13.07 4.33 9.64
N SER A 668 -12.31 3.32 10.09
CA SER A 668 -11.26 2.65 9.32
C SER A 668 -11.76 2.06 7.99
N VAL A 669 -13.05 1.75 7.86
CA VAL A 669 -13.65 1.28 6.59
C VAL A 669 -13.72 2.39 5.56
N GLN A 670 -14.11 3.61 5.97
CA GLN A 670 -14.10 4.76 5.05
C GLN A 670 -12.67 5.16 4.69
N GLU A 671 -11.76 5.17 5.67
CA GLU A 671 -10.34 5.43 5.45
C GLU A 671 -9.72 4.39 4.50
N PHE A 672 -10.13 3.11 4.59
CA PHE A 672 -9.67 2.06 3.69
C PHE A 672 -9.94 2.42 2.22
N PHE A 673 -11.14 2.87 1.88
CA PHE A 673 -11.47 3.26 0.51
C PHE A 673 -10.76 4.57 0.12
N GLN A 674 -10.71 5.56 1.01
CA GLN A 674 -10.04 6.84 0.73
C GLN A 674 -8.55 6.66 0.42
N LYS A 675 -7.85 5.82 1.20
CA LYS A 675 -6.44 5.45 0.97
C LYS A 675 -6.19 4.71 -0.35
N ARG A 676 -7.26 4.27 -1.03
CA ARG A 676 -7.22 3.58 -2.33
C ARG A 676 -7.77 4.45 -3.47
N GLY A 677 -7.80 5.77 -3.27
CA GLY A 677 -8.15 6.75 -4.30
C GLY A 677 -9.65 7.03 -4.44
N PHE A 678 -10.51 6.45 -3.60
CA PHE A 678 -11.93 6.81 -3.62
C PHE A 678 -12.15 8.20 -3.02
N SER A 679 -12.72 9.11 -3.80
CA SER A 679 -13.20 10.40 -3.35
C SER A 679 -14.53 10.22 -2.61
N LEU A 680 -14.52 10.40 -1.29
CA LEU A 680 -15.72 10.38 -0.47
C LEU A 680 -16.54 11.66 -0.72
N TRP A 681 -17.84 11.51 -0.93
CA TRP A 681 -18.75 12.62 -1.19
C TRP A 681 -19.07 13.38 0.11
N ASP A 682 -19.55 14.62 -0.05
CA ASP A 682 -20.13 15.38 1.04
C ASP A 682 -21.36 14.66 1.61
N THR A 683 -21.63 14.86 2.90
CA THR A 683 -22.80 14.29 3.58
C THR A 683 -24.11 14.99 3.19
N SER A 684 -24.04 16.07 2.40
CA SER A 684 -25.19 16.80 1.86
C SER A 684 -25.22 16.73 0.33
N PRO A 685 -26.35 16.32 -0.29
CA PRO A 685 -27.56 15.86 0.37
C PRO A 685 -27.35 14.52 1.08
N ARG A 686 -28.11 14.28 2.16
CA ARG A 686 -28.01 13.04 2.95
C ARG A 686 -28.29 11.80 2.09
N ASN A 687 -27.74 10.65 2.46
CA ASN A 687 -28.08 9.36 1.85
C ASN A 687 -28.47 8.41 2.98
N VAL A 688 -29.77 8.18 3.16
CA VAL A 688 -30.26 7.40 4.30
C VAL A 688 -31.29 6.36 3.87
N ASP A 689 -31.35 5.27 4.62
CA ASP A 689 -32.50 4.38 4.62
C ASP A 689 -33.39 4.75 5.81
N LEU A 690 -34.70 4.73 5.59
CA LEU A 690 -35.70 5.06 6.58
C LEU A 690 -36.53 3.83 6.93
N TYR A 691 -36.98 3.79 8.18
CA TYR A 691 -37.88 2.75 8.67
C TYR A 691 -39.03 3.36 9.45
N ARG A 692 -40.19 2.70 9.37
CA ARG A 692 -41.35 2.99 10.20
C ARG A 692 -42.09 1.72 10.59
N ASP A 693 -42.43 1.59 11.86
CA ASP A 693 -43.46 0.66 12.33
C ASP A 693 -44.85 1.23 11.99
N ILE A 694 -45.66 0.44 11.28
CA ILE A 694 -46.98 0.86 10.81
C ILE A 694 -48.14 0.15 11.53
N ARG A 695 -47.89 -0.67 12.55
CA ARG A 695 -48.97 -1.40 13.27
C ARG A 695 -50.01 -0.44 13.82
N ASP A 696 -49.57 0.66 14.41
CA ASP A 696 -50.43 1.71 14.96
C ASP A 696 -50.62 2.90 14.01
N PHE A 697 -50.14 2.80 12.76
CA PHE A 697 -50.25 3.91 11.82
C PHE A 697 -51.71 4.24 11.51
N LYS A 698 -52.01 5.54 11.53
CA LYS A 698 -53.23 6.16 11.03
C LYS A 698 -52.83 7.30 10.10
N ALA A 699 -53.42 7.37 8.92
CA ALA A 699 -53.18 8.46 8.00
C ALA A 699 -53.55 9.81 8.65
N PRO A 700 -52.67 10.84 8.60
CA PRO A 700 -53.01 12.15 9.14
C PRO A 700 -54.15 12.80 8.34
N ASP A 701 -55.25 13.13 9.01
CA ASP A 701 -56.46 13.72 8.40
C ASP A 701 -56.15 14.97 7.57
N ALA A 702 -55.17 15.77 7.98
CA ALA A 702 -54.76 16.98 7.28
C ALA A 702 -54.27 16.71 5.84
N TYR A 703 -53.62 15.57 5.59
CA TYR A 703 -53.13 15.21 4.26
C TYR A 703 -54.24 14.56 3.42
N ILE A 704 -55.05 13.69 4.05
CA ILE A 704 -56.14 12.99 3.37
C ILE A 704 -57.24 13.96 2.96
N THR A 705 -57.72 14.79 3.89
CA THR A 705 -58.78 15.78 3.65
C THR A 705 -58.34 16.78 2.59
N ARG A 706 -57.11 17.30 2.68
CA ARG A 706 -56.57 18.24 1.69
C ARG A 706 -56.51 17.66 0.28
N ALA A 707 -56.18 16.37 0.14
CA ALA A 707 -56.16 15.71 -1.17
C ALA A 707 -57.59 15.49 -1.69
N ALA A 708 -58.51 15.04 -0.82
CA ALA A 708 -59.92 14.85 -1.16
C ALA A 708 -60.62 16.15 -1.56
N ASP A 709 -60.38 17.26 -0.87
CA ASP A 709 -60.92 18.59 -1.18
C ASP A 709 -60.46 19.10 -2.55
N GLN A 710 -59.29 18.64 -3.01
CA GLN A 710 -58.75 18.92 -4.34
C GLN A 710 -59.21 17.91 -5.41
N GLY A 711 -60.09 16.98 -5.05
CA GLY A 711 -60.69 16.01 -5.97
C GLY A 711 -59.81 14.80 -6.28
N TYR A 712 -58.78 14.52 -5.48
CA TYR A 712 -57.92 13.35 -5.69
C TYR A 712 -58.49 12.08 -5.07
N THR A 713 -58.32 10.96 -5.75
CA THR A 713 -58.63 9.60 -5.26
C THR A 713 -57.39 8.71 -5.33
N PHE A 714 -57.37 7.62 -4.57
CA PHE A 714 -56.20 6.75 -4.44
C PHE A 714 -56.61 5.28 -4.51
N GLY A 715 -55.80 4.46 -5.17
CA GLY A 715 -56.04 3.02 -5.20
C GLY A 715 -54.89 2.23 -5.83
N PRO A 716 -54.87 0.90 -5.64
CA PRO A 716 -53.95 0.03 -6.36
C PRO A 716 -54.10 0.19 -7.87
N LEU A 717 -52.98 0.24 -8.59
CA LEU A 717 -52.97 0.35 -10.05
C LEU A 717 -53.69 -0.85 -10.68
N GLN A 718 -54.63 -0.59 -11.59
CA GLN A 718 -55.38 -1.63 -12.31
C GLN A 718 -54.73 -1.92 -13.69
N PRO A 719 -54.92 -3.13 -14.26
CA PRO A 719 -54.39 -3.50 -15.58
C PRO A 719 -54.64 -2.50 -16.70
N GLU A 720 -55.84 -1.95 -16.79
CA GLU A 720 -56.26 -0.96 -17.77
C GLU A 720 -55.51 0.38 -17.65
N HIS A 721 -54.96 0.67 -16.47
CA HIS A 721 -54.24 1.92 -16.17
C HIS A 721 -52.72 1.80 -16.34
N TYR A 722 -52.22 0.61 -16.70
CA TYR A 722 -50.78 0.32 -16.72
C TYR A 722 -50.00 1.14 -17.75
N GLU A 723 -50.51 1.24 -18.99
CA GLU A 723 -49.85 2.00 -20.06
C GLU A 723 -49.76 3.50 -19.73
N GLU A 724 -50.81 4.06 -19.12
CA GLU A 724 -50.79 5.45 -18.65
C GLU A 724 -49.75 5.63 -17.51
N CYS A 725 -49.64 4.67 -16.60
CA CYS A 725 -48.61 4.69 -15.56
C CYS A 725 -47.21 4.71 -16.16
N LEU A 726 -46.89 3.82 -17.11
CA LEU A 726 -45.58 3.78 -17.77
C LEU A 726 -45.28 5.07 -18.55
N ALA A 727 -46.28 5.63 -19.24
CA ALA A 727 -46.15 6.91 -19.90
C ALA A 727 -45.84 8.04 -18.89
N GLY A 728 -46.53 8.06 -17.75
CA GLY A 728 -46.29 8.99 -16.65
C GLY A 728 -44.89 8.86 -16.04
N GLN A 729 -44.43 7.62 -15.83
CA GLN A 729 -43.08 7.34 -15.31
C GLN A 729 -42.00 7.82 -16.28
N ARG A 730 -42.13 7.51 -17.57
CA ARG A 730 -41.16 7.95 -18.59
C ARG A 730 -41.17 9.46 -18.78
N LYS A 731 -42.35 10.10 -18.74
CA LYS A 731 -42.49 11.57 -18.80
C LYS A 731 -41.75 12.25 -17.65
N ASN A 732 -41.91 11.77 -16.42
CA ASN A 732 -41.48 12.48 -15.23
C ASN A 732 -40.11 12.02 -14.66
N PHE A 733 -39.70 10.78 -14.93
CA PHE A 733 -38.57 10.13 -14.24
C PHE A 733 -37.62 9.36 -15.19
N SER A 734 -37.66 9.64 -16.50
CA SER A 734 -36.77 9.01 -17.50
C SER A 734 -35.27 9.19 -17.23
N ALA A 735 -34.87 10.23 -16.49
CA ALA A 735 -33.49 10.41 -16.03
C ALA A 735 -33.02 9.30 -15.07
N ASN A 736 -33.93 8.49 -14.51
CA ASN A 736 -33.63 7.34 -13.67
C ASN A 736 -34.21 6.07 -14.29
N ALA A 737 -33.50 5.50 -15.26
CA ALA A 737 -33.95 4.29 -15.98
C ALA A 737 -34.17 3.08 -15.05
N ALA A 738 -33.37 2.95 -13.99
CA ALA A 738 -33.53 1.92 -12.97
C ALA A 738 -34.88 2.03 -12.24
N TRP A 739 -35.31 3.24 -11.92
CA TRP A 739 -36.63 3.51 -11.33
C TRP A 739 -37.77 3.13 -12.27
N VAL A 740 -37.71 3.56 -13.54
CA VAL A 740 -38.77 3.26 -14.52
C VAL A 740 -38.88 1.74 -14.75
N ARG A 741 -37.75 1.03 -14.84
CA ARG A 741 -37.72 -0.43 -14.97
C ARG A 741 -38.47 -1.16 -13.86
N GLN A 742 -38.46 -0.65 -12.62
CA GLN A 742 -39.23 -1.28 -11.53
C GLN A 742 -40.75 -1.25 -11.79
N TYR A 743 -41.26 -0.18 -12.40
CA TYR A 743 -42.67 -0.14 -12.81
C TYR A 743 -42.96 -1.08 -13.99
N GLU A 744 -42.01 -1.22 -14.92
CA GLU A 744 -42.12 -2.16 -16.06
C GLU A 744 -42.15 -3.63 -15.61
N GLU A 745 -41.42 -3.99 -14.55
CA GLU A 745 -41.44 -5.34 -13.98
C GLU A 745 -42.74 -5.63 -13.19
N LEU A 746 -43.48 -4.59 -12.78
CA LEU A 746 -44.60 -4.68 -11.83
C LEU A 746 -45.97 -4.51 -12.49
N HIS A 747 -46.20 -5.17 -13.63
CA HIS A 747 -47.51 -5.17 -14.28
C HIS A 747 -48.61 -5.65 -13.29
N PRO A 748 -49.69 -4.87 -13.09
CA PRO A 748 -50.70 -5.15 -12.06
C PRO A 748 -51.51 -6.44 -12.28
N ALA A 749 -51.58 -6.99 -13.50
CA ALA A 749 -52.17 -8.31 -13.74
C ALA A 749 -51.40 -9.44 -13.04
N LYS A 750 -50.08 -9.28 -12.90
CA LYS A 750 -49.19 -10.22 -12.18
C LYS A 750 -48.96 -9.80 -10.73
N TYR A 751 -49.03 -8.49 -10.45
CA TYR A 751 -48.68 -7.90 -9.16
C TYR A 751 -49.68 -6.81 -8.70
N PRO A 752 -50.96 -7.16 -8.45
CA PRO A 752 -52.08 -6.20 -8.32
C PRO A 752 -51.99 -5.20 -7.15
N PHE A 753 -51.17 -5.48 -6.14
CA PHE A 753 -51.01 -4.63 -4.95
C PHE A 753 -49.60 -4.05 -4.81
N SER A 754 -48.85 -3.95 -5.91
CA SER A 754 -47.45 -3.50 -5.86
C SER A 754 -47.27 -2.02 -6.16
N VAL A 755 -48.28 -1.34 -6.72
CA VAL A 755 -48.25 0.08 -7.05
C VAL A 755 -49.50 0.77 -6.52
N MET A 756 -49.32 1.83 -5.75
CA MET A 756 -50.38 2.77 -5.38
C MET A 756 -50.34 3.94 -6.37
N ALA A 757 -51.50 4.31 -6.91
CA ALA A 757 -51.66 5.46 -7.79
C ALA A 757 -52.66 6.47 -7.21
N ALA A 758 -52.41 7.75 -7.49
CA ALA A 758 -53.37 8.82 -7.24
C ALA A 758 -53.99 9.28 -8.55
N PHE A 759 -55.29 9.52 -8.56
CA PHE A 759 -56.06 9.96 -9.72
C PHE A 759 -56.68 11.33 -9.42
N ASP A 760 -56.66 12.24 -10.39
CA ASP A 760 -57.32 13.54 -10.28
C ASP A 760 -58.84 13.44 -10.50
N SER A 761 -59.53 14.58 -10.45
CA SER A 761 -60.99 14.65 -10.62
C SER A 761 -61.48 14.20 -12.01
N GLN A 762 -60.60 14.09 -13.00
CA GLN A 762 -60.90 13.60 -14.34
C GLN A 762 -60.55 12.11 -14.51
N GLY A 763 -60.05 11.47 -13.46
CA GLY A 763 -59.61 10.07 -13.49
C GLY A 763 -58.21 9.88 -14.08
N LYS A 764 -57.44 10.94 -14.29
CA LYS A 764 -56.08 10.87 -14.83
C LYS A 764 -55.07 10.65 -13.69
N GLN A 765 -54.04 9.84 -13.94
CA GLN A 765 -53.01 9.55 -12.94
C GLN A 765 -52.12 10.77 -12.67
N ALA A 766 -51.94 11.08 -11.38
CA ALA A 766 -51.23 12.26 -10.89
C ALA A 766 -50.01 11.93 -10.01
N ALA A 767 -49.94 10.74 -9.41
CA ALA A 767 -48.80 10.30 -8.59
C ALA A 767 -48.76 8.77 -8.44
N TRP A 768 -47.57 8.22 -8.12
CA TRP A 768 -47.30 6.78 -8.05
C TRP A 768 -46.28 6.44 -6.97
N THR A 769 -46.42 5.27 -6.34
CA THR A 769 -45.37 4.69 -5.50
C THR A 769 -45.45 3.17 -5.49
N LEU A 770 -44.30 2.50 -5.37
CA LEU A 770 -44.25 1.07 -5.08
C LEU A 770 -44.67 0.82 -3.62
N MET A 771 -45.43 -0.25 -3.39
CA MET A 771 -45.88 -0.67 -2.05
C MET A 771 -45.76 -2.19 -1.88
N LEU A 772 -44.53 -2.67 -1.85
CA LEU A 772 -44.19 -4.10 -1.91
C LEU A 772 -44.31 -4.76 -0.53
N GLY A 773 -45.02 -5.89 -0.46
CA GLY A 773 -45.08 -6.72 0.74
C GLY A 773 -43.77 -7.50 1.00
N PRO A 774 -43.57 -8.03 2.21
CA PRO A 774 -42.34 -8.74 2.61
C PRO A 774 -42.04 -9.98 1.76
N ASP A 775 -43.05 -10.63 1.19
CA ASP A 775 -42.92 -11.82 0.32
C ASP A 775 -43.00 -11.49 -1.18
N SER A 776 -43.03 -10.20 -1.54
CA SER A 776 -43.03 -9.79 -2.95
C SER A 776 -41.79 -10.35 -3.68
N PRO A 777 -41.96 -11.05 -4.82
CA PRO A 777 -40.83 -11.52 -5.61
C PRO A 777 -39.88 -10.39 -6.04
N ALA A 778 -40.42 -9.21 -6.37
CA ALA A 778 -39.62 -8.03 -6.70
C ALA A 778 -38.78 -7.55 -5.51
N LEU A 779 -39.37 -7.50 -4.30
CA LEU A 779 -38.63 -7.17 -3.08
C LEU A 779 -37.54 -8.21 -2.79
N GLN A 780 -37.85 -9.49 -2.98
CA GLN A 780 -36.91 -10.59 -2.76
C GLN A 780 -35.74 -10.56 -3.75
N LYS A 781 -35.99 -10.18 -5.00
CA LYS A 781 -35.00 -10.09 -6.07
C LYS A 781 -34.10 -8.85 -5.94
N ASN A 782 -34.68 -7.69 -5.59
CA ASN A 782 -34.02 -6.40 -5.83
C ASN A 782 -33.54 -5.66 -4.56
N TRP A 783 -33.94 -6.04 -3.33
CA TRP A 783 -33.54 -5.31 -2.10
C TRP A 783 -33.00 -6.21 -1.01
N ALA A 784 -31.77 -5.96 -0.54
CA ALA A 784 -31.12 -6.79 0.46
C ALA A 784 -31.70 -6.61 1.88
N LEU A 785 -31.88 -5.36 2.32
CA LEU A 785 -31.96 -4.99 3.73
C LEU A 785 -33.35 -4.92 4.39
N PRO A 786 -34.52 -4.81 3.69
CA PRO A 786 -35.79 -4.58 4.38
C PRO A 786 -36.12 -5.60 5.49
N ARG A 787 -35.80 -6.88 5.29
CA ARG A 787 -36.07 -7.94 6.29
C ARG A 787 -35.19 -7.88 7.54
N VAL A 788 -34.10 -7.10 7.51
CA VAL A 788 -33.25 -6.87 8.69
C VAL A 788 -34.03 -6.07 9.74
N CYS A 789 -34.97 -5.20 9.33
CA CYS A 789 -35.83 -4.47 10.25
C CYS A 789 -36.96 -5.33 10.86
N GLY A 790 -37.26 -6.49 10.26
CA GLY A 790 -38.29 -7.40 10.71
C GLY A 790 -38.83 -8.31 9.60
N PRO A 791 -39.34 -9.52 9.94
CA PRO A 791 -39.79 -10.49 8.94
C PRO A 791 -41.02 -10.04 8.14
N LYS A 792 -41.83 -9.12 8.69
CA LYS A 792 -43.02 -8.54 8.08
C LYS A 792 -42.81 -7.10 7.58
N THR A 793 -41.57 -6.73 7.29
CA THR A 793 -41.24 -5.42 6.73
C THR A 793 -41.38 -5.42 5.22
N GLY A 794 -42.23 -4.53 4.70
CA GLY A 794 -42.37 -4.24 3.28
C GLY A 794 -41.51 -3.06 2.84
N LEU A 795 -41.65 -2.66 1.57
CA LEU A 795 -40.91 -1.54 0.98
C LEU A 795 -41.88 -0.54 0.34
N ILE A 796 -41.65 0.74 0.61
CA ILE A 796 -42.12 1.84 -0.23
C ILE A 796 -40.92 2.40 -1.01
N GLY A 797 -41.06 2.47 -2.33
CA GLY A 797 -39.99 2.92 -3.21
C GLY A 797 -40.53 3.70 -4.41
N CYS A 798 -39.63 4.34 -5.14
CA CYS A 798 -39.91 5.03 -6.39
C CYS A 798 -41.14 5.96 -6.32
N VAL A 799 -41.19 6.83 -5.30
CA VAL A 799 -42.28 7.77 -5.01
C VAL A 799 -42.23 8.96 -5.96
N GLY A 800 -43.23 9.12 -6.82
CA GLY A 800 -43.25 10.15 -7.86
C GLY A 800 -44.58 10.90 -7.94
N VAL A 801 -44.51 12.22 -8.16
CA VAL A 801 -45.67 13.07 -8.46
C VAL A 801 -45.45 13.73 -9.83
N ASP A 802 -46.48 13.67 -10.69
CA ASP A 802 -46.44 14.34 -11.99
C ASP A 802 -46.22 15.85 -11.79
N ALA A 803 -45.38 16.44 -12.64
CA ALA A 803 -44.97 17.84 -12.53
C ALA A 803 -46.14 18.83 -12.37
N GLU A 804 -47.29 18.58 -13.02
CA GLU A 804 -48.48 19.43 -12.99
C GLU A 804 -49.25 19.36 -11.65
N HIS A 805 -48.94 18.36 -10.83
CA HIS A 805 -49.60 18.11 -9.54
C HIS A 805 -48.65 18.29 -8.33
N ARG A 806 -47.40 18.71 -8.55
CA ARG A 806 -46.44 19.00 -7.48
C ARG A 806 -46.89 20.20 -6.62
N LYS A 807 -46.38 20.26 -5.38
CA LYS A 807 -46.69 21.31 -4.37
C LYS A 807 -48.16 21.37 -3.90
N LYS A 808 -49.00 20.43 -4.30
CA LYS A 808 -50.41 20.31 -3.86
C LYS A 808 -50.62 19.46 -2.59
N GLY A 809 -49.54 18.92 -2.02
CA GLY A 809 -49.57 18.02 -0.85
C GLY A 809 -49.79 16.53 -1.20
N LEU A 810 -49.88 16.20 -2.49
CA LEU A 810 -50.29 14.89 -2.98
C LEU A 810 -49.37 13.73 -2.56
N GLY A 811 -48.06 13.97 -2.46
CA GLY A 811 -47.10 12.91 -2.11
C GLY A 811 -47.31 12.32 -0.71
N LEU A 812 -47.60 13.15 0.31
CA LEU A 812 -47.83 12.66 1.67
C LEU A 812 -49.16 11.89 1.80
N ALA A 813 -50.18 12.33 1.06
CA ALA A 813 -51.46 11.61 0.97
C ALA A 813 -51.30 10.24 0.29
N LEU A 814 -50.57 10.19 -0.83
CA LEU A 814 -50.24 8.95 -1.54
C LEU A 814 -49.54 7.94 -0.62
N LEU A 815 -48.49 8.38 0.07
CA LEU A 815 -47.75 7.53 1.02
C LEU A 815 -48.63 7.07 2.19
N SER A 816 -49.51 7.93 2.70
CA SER A 816 -50.45 7.58 3.76
C SER A 816 -51.40 6.47 3.32
N HIS A 817 -51.99 6.58 2.13
CA HIS A 817 -52.85 5.54 1.58
C HIS A 817 -52.09 4.23 1.30
N ALA A 818 -50.86 4.31 0.80
CA ALA A 818 -50.01 3.13 0.57
C ALA A 818 -49.71 2.39 1.89
N MET A 819 -49.31 3.10 2.95
CA MET A 819 -49.04 2.47 4.24
C MET A 819 -50.28 1.86 4.89
N GLU A 820 -51.44 2.52 4.79
CA GLU A 820 -52.69 1.92 5.29
C GLU A 820 -53.09 0.67 4.52
N ASP A 821 -52.88 0.65 3.20
CA ASP A 821 -53.09 -0.54 2.38
C ASP A 821 -52.16 -1.68 2.78
N MET A 822 -50.86 -1.40 2.89
CA MET A 822 -49.85 -2.36 3.34
C MET A 822 -50.21 -2.93 4.73
N LYS A 823 -50.61 -2.06 5.66
CA LYS A 823 -51.08 -2.45 7.00
C LYS A 823 -52.28 -3.40 6.94
N ARG A 824 -53.30 -3.09 6.11
CA ARG A 824 -54.46 -3.99 5.90
C ARG A 824 -54.06 -5.35 5.36
N ARG A 825 -52.97 -5.42 4.58
CA ARG A 825 -52.39 -6.66 4.06
C ARG A 825 -51.44 -7.38 5.02
N GLY A 826 -51.33 -6.92 6.27
CA GLY A 826 -50.53 -7.55 7.31
C GLY A 826 -49.04 -7.19 7.31
N VAL A 827 -48.64 -6.13 6.60
CA VAL A 827 -47.31 -5.54 6.75
C VAL A 827 -47.24 -4.80 8.08
N GLU A 828 -46.20 -5.04 8.86
CA GLU A 828 -46.02 -4.44 10.20
C GLU A 828 -45.03 -3.27 10.19
N GLY A 829 -44.10 -3.23 9.24
CA GLY A 829 -43.17 -2.12 9.08
C GLY A 829 -42.89 -1.79 7.62
N VAL A 830 -42.50 -0.55 7.34
CA VAL A 830 -42.18 -0.06 6.01
C VAL A 830 -40.75 0.45 5.99
N PHE A 831 -39.99 -0.06 5.02
CA PHE A 831 -38.67 0.41 4.67
C PHE A 831 -38.74 1.36 3.47
N VAL A 832 -38.02 2.46 3.51
CA VAL A 832 -37.81 3.36 2.36
C VAL A 832 -36.32 3.52 2.17
N ASP A 833 -35.83 3.05 1.04
CA ASP A 833 -34.42 2.94 0.73
C ASP A 833 -33.90 4.18 -0.03
N TRP A 834 -32.66 4.59 0.27
CA TRP A 834 -31.92 5.66 -0.41
C TRP A 834 -32.71 6.97 -0.57
N VAL A 835 -32.96 7.63 0.55
CA VAL A 835 -33.64 8.92 0.61
C VAL A 835 -32.65 10.07 0.75
N VAL A 836 -32.78 11.05 -0.14
CA VAL A 836 -32.06 12.34 -0.08
C VAL A 836 -32.91 13.49 0.46
N LEU A 837 -34.24 13.35 0.43
CA LEU A 837 -35.17 14.37 0.92
C LEU A 837 -35.22 14.36 2.44
N GLU A 838 -34.90 15.50 3.05
CA GLU A 838 -34.96 15.71 4.49
C GLU A 838 -36.34 16.24 4.91
N GLY A 839 -36.89 15.70 5.99
CA GLY A 839 -38.14 16.16 6.61
C GLY A 839 -39.42 15.75 5.87
N PHE A 840 -39.35 15.15 4.68
CA PHE A 840 -40.55 14.75 3.92
C PHE A 840 -41.18 13.47 4.50
N TYR A 841 -40.40 12.41 4.67
CA TYR A 841 -40.92 11.14 5.20
C TYR A 841 -41.11 11.20 6.72
N GLU A 842 -40.34 12.02 7.43
CA GLU A 842 -40.42 12.24 8.87
C GLU A 842 -41.77 12.85 9.30
N GLN A 843 -42.43 13.60 8.42
CA GLN A 843 -43.81 14.06 8.63
C GLN A 843 -44.81 12.90 8.74
N LEU A 844 -44.47 11.76 8.17
CA LEU A 844 -45.16 10.50 8.32
C LEU A 844 -44.38 9.60 9.29
N GLY A 845 -43.75 10.13 10.34
CA GLY A 845 -43.16 9.33 11.43
C GLY A 845 -42.09 8.30 11.02
N PHE A 846 -41.48 8.43 9.84
CA PHE A 846 -40.30 7.65 9.50
C PHE A 846 -39.10 8.17 10.29
N THR A 847 -38.23 7.25 10.70
CA THR A 847 -36.95 7.56 11.33
C THR A 847 -35.80 7.05 10.48
N VAL A 848 -34.66 7.73 10.53
CA VAL A 848 -33.43 7.23 9.91
C VAL A 848 -33.07 5.90 10.54
N TRP A 849 -32.99 4.86 9.70
CA TRP A 849 -32.53 3.54 10.10
C TRP A 849 -31.02 3.45 9.97
N ARG A 850 -30.48 3.86 8.81
CA ARG A 850 -29.05 3.87 8.52
C ARG A 850 -28.68 5.04 7.63
N GLU A 851 -27.46 5.52 7.81
CA GLU A 851 -26.85 6.59 7.01
C GLU A 851 -25.65 6.06 6.24
N TYR A 852 -25.41 6.64 5.07
CA TYR A 852 -24.37 6.18 4.16
C TYR A 852 -23.59 7.35 3.57
N ARG A 853 -22.32 7.10 3.28
CA ARG A 853 -21.45 8.02 2.55
C ARG A 853 -21.10 7.46 1.18
N ARG A 854 -21.44 8.19 0.13
CA ARG A 854 -21.07 7.80 -1.24
C ARG A 854 -19.58 8.01 -1.49
N ALA A 855 -19.02 7.22 -2.41
CA ALA A 855 -17.66 7.41 -2.87
C ALA A 855 -17.49 7.02 -4.33
N THR A 856 -16.52 7.64 -5.00
CA THR A 856 -16.20 7.38 -6.41
C THR A 856 -14.69 7.23 -6.59
N LEU A 857 -14.28 6.21 -7.32
CA LEU A 857 -12.92 6.03 -7.83
C LEU A 857 -12.94 6.33 -9.33
N HIS A 858 -12.05 7.21 -9.78
CA HIS A 858 -11.82 7.43 -11.21
C HIS A 858 -10.84 6.37 -11.72
N LEU A 859 -11.22 5.69 -12.81
CA LEU A 859 -10.43 4.60 -13.40
C LEU A 859 -9.56 5.11 -14.55
#